data_AF-A0A349FB73-F1
#
_entry.id   AF-A0A349FB73-F1
#
_cell.length_a   1.000
_cell.length_b   1.000
_cell.length_c   1.000
_cell.angle_alpha   90.00
_cell.angle_beta   90.00
_cell.angle_gamma   90.00
#
_symmetry.space_group_name_H-M   'P 1'
#
loop_
_entity.id
_entity.type
_entity.pdbx_description
1 polymer ?
#
loop_
_entity_poly.entity_id
_entity_poly.type
_entity_poly.pdbx_seq_one_letter_code
_entity_poly.pdbx_strand_id
1 'polypeptide(L)'
;MSYRIDLTVLSEQKQFCRFGVTLHNLSDQDLIDWKLQFIIDRYILPDSFTYGEIKQIGSFCTVTPEASILKANQHYYCEFSINTAPLRYYTDGFKDALLIECDGKVKHPVVVTPIALASPYRERSELPKVEIDRLALIPKPNKVSLQEGYYLLSPNSQITLQSVRAEKAATWLQVELESLYDFKTNPIGHSDILFRDNPTLDEGEYILTVSGHGIRLEAGSAAGFVHASATLLQLLEVTEQSNTLKVPCIRITDTPRFRYRGMMLDCARHFHPVARVKRLINHLAHYKFNHFHWHLTDDEGWRMEIKAFPELTDIGAKRGPNAALVPQFSTLNDVHQGYYSQDEIREVISFAEERGITVIPEIDIPGHCRAALKALPHLLQDTQDQSQYRSIQHYNDNVLSPALEGTYQFLSTVLTEVAELFPSPWIHIGADEVPDGVWVNSPSCKTLMEQHGYHSSKDLQGHLLRYAEKHLQKLGKRMVGWEEAQHGNKVSKDTIIYSWLSEEAALNCASQGFDVILQPAQYTYLDMTQDYSPDEPGVDWASTIPLESAYHYEPLKEIPDSDPIRKRILGIQCALWCEIITNQQRMDYMVFPRLTAMAEACWTDKSQRDWTDYLSRLKGHLPLLDRQSVEYRQPWKNK
;
A
#
# COMPACT_ATOMS: atom_id res chain seq x y z
N MET A 1 -18.81 27.29 -15.37
CA MET A 1 -18.18 26.03 -15.80
C MET A 1 -18.41 25.91 -17.29
N SER A 2 -17.37 26.05 -18.11
CA SER A 2 -17.52 26.18 -19.56
C SER A 2 -17.59 24.84 -20.30
N TYR A 3 -17.09 23.76 -19.70
CA TYR A 3 -17.05 22.44 -20.31
C TYR A 3 -17.39 21.36 -19.29
N ARG A 4 -18.12 20.34 -19.74
CA ARG A 4 -18.52 19.19 -18.92
C ARG A 4 -18.45 17.91 -19.73
N ILE A 5 -18.03 16.81 -19.11
CA ILE A 5 -18.05 15.47 -19.72
C ILE A 5 -18.93 14.54 -18.91
N ASP A 6 -19.80 13.82 -19.61
CA ASP A 6 -20.69 12.83 -19.05
C ASP A 6 -20.29 11.44 -19.57
N LEU A 7 -20.18 10.46 -18.68
CA LEU A 7 -19.94 9.05 -19.01
C LEU A 7 -21.17 8.24 -18.59
N THR A 8 -21.71 7.44 -19.50
CA THR A 8 -22.91 6.62 -19.25
C THR A 8 -22.69 5.18 -19.70
N VAL A 9 -23.09 4.22 -18.86
CA VAL A 9 -23.16 2.82 -19.26
C VAL A 9 -24.36 2.62 -20.19
N LEU A 10 -24.12 2.25 -21.45
CA LEU A 10 -25.18 2.03 -22.44
C LEU A 10 -25.70 0.59 -22.42
N SER A 11 -24.80 -0.38 -22.21
CA SER A 11 -25.15 -1.80 -22.14
C SER A 11 -24.04 -2.60 -21.47
N GLU A 12 -24.43 -3.63 -20.74
CA GLU A 12 -23.52 -4.54 -20.02
C GLU A 12 -23.81 -5.98 -20.44
N GLN A 13 -22.74 -6.74 -20.69
CA GLN A 13 -22.73 -8.17 -20.89
C GLN A 13 -21.64 -8.80 -20.01
N LYS A 14 -21.58 -10.13 -19.97
CA LYS A 14 -20.53 -10.83 -19.22
C LYS A 14 -19.15 -10.46 -19.79
N GLN A 15 -18.35 -9.74 -19.00
CA GLN A 15 -17.00 -9.29 -19.37
C GLN A 15 -16.94 -8.31 -20.55
N PHE A 16 -18.02 -7.58 -20.83
CA PHE A 16 -18.07 -6.57 -21.88
C PHE A 16 -19.05 -5.47 -21.53
N CYS A 17 -18.63 -4.21 -21.58
CA CYS A 17 -19.48 -3.06 -21.33
C CYS A 17 -19.28 -2.01 -22.43
N ARG A 18 -20.37 -1.36 -22.86
CA ARG A 18 -20.37 -0.27 -23.84
C ARG A 18 -20.78 1.04 -23.17
N PHE A 19 -20.10 2.11 -23.54
CA PHE A 19 -20.20 3.42 -22.90
C PHE A 19 -20.52 4.50 -23.93
N GLY A 20 -21.29 5.49 -23.51
CA GLY A 20 -21.50 6.74 -24.22
C GLY A 20 -20.76 7.85 -23.48
N VAL A 21 -20.02 8.65 -24.23
CA VAL A 21 -19.32 9.83 -23.75
C VAL A 21 -19.93 11.05 -24.41
N THR A 22 -20.38 12.01 -23.61
CA THR A 22 -20.90 13.28 -24.10
C THR A 22 -20.08 14.43 -23.53
N LEU A 23 -19.32 15.12 -24.39
CA LEU A 23 -18.60 16.34 -24.04
C LEU A 23 -19.43 17.56 -24.44
N HIS A 24 -19.75 18.42 -23.48
CA HIS A 24 -20.54 19.63 -23.71
C HIS A 24 -19.65 20.86 -23.74
N ASN A 25 -19.76 21.66 -24.79
CA ASN A 25 -19.30 23.04 -24.82
C ASN A 25 -20.44 23.94 -24.33
N LEU A 26 -20.37 24.32 -23.05
CA LEU A 26 -21.36 25.17 -22.37
C LEU A 26 -20.97 26.66 -22.44
N SER A 27 -19.96 27.00 -23.24
CA SER A 27 -19.48 28.35 -23.44
C SER A 27 -20.15 29.02 -24.64
N ASP A 28 -19.97 30.34 -24.73
CA ASP A 28 -20.41 31.15 -25.88
C ASP A 28 -19.37 31.19 -27.02
N GLN A 29 -18.31 30.38 -26.95
CA GLN A 29 -17.24 30.33 -27.94
C GLN A 29 -17.11 28.94 -28.57
N ASP A 30 -16.82 28.90 -29.86
CA ASP A 30 -16.46 27.67 -30.56
C ASP A 30 -15.08 27.19 -30.09
N LEU A 31 -14.91 25.88 -29.93
CA LEU A 31 -13.59 25.24 -29.77
C LEU A 31 -13.06 24.84 -31.14
N ILE A 32 -11.81 25.19 -31.46
CA ILE A 32 -11.19 24.96 -32.76
C ILE A 32 -9.91 24.12 -32.60
N ASP A 33 -9.72 23.11 -33.44
CA ASP A 33 -8.58 22.19 -33.41
C ASP A 33 -8.34 21.61 -32.00
N TRP A 34 -9.45 21.20 -31.37
CA TRP A 34 -9.47 20.75 -29.99
C TRP A 34 -9.17 19.25 -29.87
N LYS A 35 -8.63 18.84 -28.72
CA LYS A 35 -8.54 17.44 -28.30
C LYS A 35 -9.02 17.30 -26.87
N LEU A 36 -9.57 16.14 -26.55
CA LEU A 36 -9.99 15.79 -25.21
C LEU A 36 -8.96 14.84 -24.58
N GLN A 37 -8.54 15.16 -23.37
CA GLN A 37 -7.73 14.29 -22.52
C GLN A 37 -8.57 13.88 -21.31
N PHE A 38 -8.48 12.63 -20.89
CA PHE A 38 -9.12 12.16 -19.66
C PHE A 38 -8.34 10.99 -19.05
N ILE A 39 -8.65 10.69 -17.79
CA ILE A 39 -8.08 9.57 -17.05
C ILE A 39 -9.14 8.48 -16.85
N ILE A 40 -8.84 7.25 -17.22
CA ILE A 40 -9.62 6.03 -16.93
C ILE A 40 -8.71 4.83 -16.72
N ASP A 41 -9.02 3.96 -15.75
CA ASP A 41 -8.14 2.84 -15.39
C ASP A 41 -8.45 1.55 -16.17
N ARG A 42 -9.40 1.63 -17.11
CA ARG A 42 -9.85 0.49 -17.94
C ARG A 42 -9.28 0.60 -19.35
N TYR A 43 -8.95 -0.53 -19.96
CA TYR A 43 -8.48 -0.58 -21.34
C TYR A 43 -9.61 -0.37 -22.33
N ILE A 44 -9.62 0.77 -23.02
CA ILE A 44 -10.56 1.05 -24.10
C ILE A 44 -10.17 0.25 -25.34
N LEU A 45 -11.09 -0.54 -25.88
CA LEU A 45 -10.88 -1.26 -27.13
C LEU A 45 -10.81 -0.26 -28.29
N PRO A 46 -9.65 -0.06 -28.94
CA PRO A 46 -9.49 1.01 -29.92
C PRO A 46 -10.48 0.89 -31.10
N ASP A 47 -10.70 -0.33 -31.58
CA ASP A 47 -11.62 -0.63 -32.70
C ASP A 47 -13.10 -0.41 -32.36
N SER A 48 -13.44 -0.19 -31.08
CA SER A 48 -14.81 0.09 -30.64
C SER A 48 -15.14 1.59 -30.57
N PHE A 49 -14.15 2.47 -30.77
CA PHE A 49 -14.33 3.90 -30.66
C PHE A 49 -15.02 4.46 -31.92
N THR A 50 -16.17 5.10 -31.78
CA THR A 50 -17.09 5.31 -32.94
C THR A 50 -16.90 6.60 -33.73
N TYR A 51 -16.39 7.67 -33.13
CA TYR A 51 -16.19 8.96 -33.79
C TYR A 51 -14.86 9.52 -33.33
N GLY A 52 -13.90 9.73 -34.23
CA GLY A 52 -12.54 10.15 -33.88
C GLY A 52 -11.58 9.00 -33.54
N GLU A 53 -10.36 9.37 -33.13
CA GLU A 53 -9.31 8.43 -32.75
C GLU A 53 -8.98 8.55 -31.26
N ILE A 54 -8.72 7.42 -30.61
CA ILE A 54 -8.27 7.37 -29.22
C ILE A 54 -6.87 6.77 -29.11
N LYS A 55 -6.03 7.38 -28.27
CA LYS A 55 -4.75 6.83 -27.82
C LYS A 55 -4.78 6.69 -26.31
N GLN A 56 -4.33 5.55 -25.81
CA GLN A 56 -4.24 5.26 -24.37
C GLN A 56 -2.81 4.85 -24.01
N ILE A 57 -2.27 5.45 -22.97
CA ILE A 57 -0.99 5.09 -22.35
C ILE A 57 -1.25 4.99 -20.85
N GLY A 58 -1.26 3.79 -20.29
CA GLY A 58 -1.68 3.62 -18.91
C GLY A 58 -3.16 4.00 -18.72
N SER A 59 -3.43 4.81 -17.71
CA SER A 59 -4.73 5.45 -17.47
C SER A 59 -5.00 6.69 -18.34
N PHE A 60 -3.99 7.23 -19.03
CA PHE A 60 -4.09 8.48 -19.77
C PHE A 60 -4.60 8.28 -21.20
N CYS A 61 -5.75 8.88 -21.48
CA CYS A 61 -6.38 8.85 -22.80
C CYS A 61 -6.31 10.22 -23.47
N THR A 62 -6.05 10.23 -24.78
CA THR A 62 -6.21 11.40 -25.64
C THR A 62 -7.12 11.04 -26.81
N VAL A 63 -8.18 11.80 -26.99
CA VAL A 63 -9.12 11.69 -28.11
C VAL A 63 -8.86 12.83 -29.09
N THR A 64 -8.66 12.46 -30.35
CA THR A 64 -8.62 13.40 -31.48
C THR A 64 -9.95 13.27 -32.24
N PRO A 65 -10.85 14.27 -32.15
CA PRO A 65 -12.15 14.21 -32.81
C PRO A 65 -11.99 14.33 -34.33
N GLU A 66 -12.94 13.77 -35.10
CA GLU A 66 -13.02 13.97 -36.55
C GLU A 66 -13.34 15.42 -36.92
N ALA A 67 -14.19 16.07 -36.11
CA ALA A 67 -14.58 17.46 -36.31
C ALA A 67 -13.58 18.39 -35.62
N SER A 68 -12.92 19.25 -36.40
CA SER A 68 -12.01 20.26 -35.87
C SER A 68 -12.72 21.37 -35.09
N ILE A 69 -14.04 21.53 -35.21
CA ILE A 69 -14.79 22.58 -34.52
C ILE A 69 -15.90 21.97 -33.67
N LEU A 70 -15.92 22.26 -32.36
CA LEU A 70 -17.05 22.02 -31.47
C LEU A 70 -17.70 23.36 -31.12
N LYS A 71 -18.84 23.63 -31.75
CA LYS A 71 -19.54 24.92 -31.63
C LYS A 71 -19.96 25.24 -30.19
N ALA A 72 -20.06 26.53 -29.90
CA ALA A 72 -20.67 27.06 -28.69
C ALA A 72 -22.07 26.44 -28.45
N ASN A 73 -22.36 26.09 -27.20
CA ASN A 73 -23.64 25.48 -26.79
C ASN A 73 -23.99 24.17 -27.53
N GLN A 74 -23.01 23.44 -28.07
CA GLN A 74 -23.18 22.11 -28.68
C GLN A 74 -22.40 21.05 -27.90
N HIS A 75 -22.53 19.79 -28.33
CA HIS A 75 -21.84 18.67 -27.72
C HIS A 75 -21.18 17.78 -28.77
N TYR A 76 -20.15 17.07 -28.34
CA TYR A 76 -19.52 15.96 -29.04
C TYR A 76 -19.93 14.65 -28.37
N TYR A 77 -20.25 13.64 -29.16
CA TYR A 77 -20.65 12.32 -28.69
C TYR A 77 -19.78 11.24 -29.33
N CYS A 78 -19.28 10.31 -28.52
CA CYS A 78 -18.65 9.09 -29.00
C CYS A 78 -19.01 7.91 -28.10
N GLU A 79 -18.86 6.71 -28.63
CA GLU A 79 -19.01 5.47 -27.88
C GLU A 79 -17.69 4.71 -27.86
N PHE A 80 -17.51 3.90 -26.82
CA PHE A 80 -16.44 2.92 -26.76
C PHE A 80 -16.86 1.72 -25.94
N SER A 81 -16.10 0.63 -26.03
CA SER A 81 -16.30 -0.58 -25.26
C SER A 81 -15.04 -0.99 -24.50
N ILE A 82 -15.23 -1.67 -23.37
CA ILE A 82 -14.18 -2.21 -22.51
C ILE A 82 -14.53 -3.66 -22.14
N ASN A 83 -13.52 -4.52 -22.04
CA ASN A 83 -13.69 -5.92 -21.61
C ASN A 83 -13.63 -6.01 -20.08
N THR A 84 -14.75 -5.76 -19.41
CA THR A 84 -14.84 -5.79 -17.95
C THR A 84 -16.19 -6.32 -17.49
N ALA A 85 -16.23 -6.82 -16.25
CA ALA A 85 -17.47 -6.97 -15.52
C ALA A 85 -18.17 -5.61 -15.34
N PRO A 86 -19.50 -5.59 -15.10
CA PRO A 86 -20.25 -4.35 -14.87
C PRO A 86 -19.59 -3.45 -13.84
N LEU A 87 -19.52 -2.15 -14.14
CA LEU A 87 -18.96 -1.16 -13.22
C LEU A 87 -19.94 -0.91 -12.06
N ARG A 88 -19.41 -0.80 -10.85
CA ARG A 88 -20.22 -0.81 -9.62
C ARG A 88 -20.11 0.48 -8.82
N TYR A 89 -19.03 1.24 -9.02
CA TYR A 89 -18.69 2.40 -8.22
C TYR A 89 -18.53 3.64 -9.09
N TYR A 90 -18.81 4.82 -8.53
CA TYR A 90 -18.55 6.07 -9.23
C TYR A 90 -17.05 6.28 -9.49
N THR A 91 -16.20 5.70 -8.63
CA THR A 91 -14.76 5.68 -8.83
C THR A 91 -14.32 4.87 -10.05
N ASP A 92 -15.16 4.04 -10.68
CA ASP A 92 -14.81 3.39 -11.95
C ASP A 92 -14.81 4.36 -13.14
N GLY A 93 -15.47 5.52 -13.00
CA GLY A 93 -15.58 6.53 -14.05
C GLY A 93 -14.28 7.31 -14.31
N PHE A 94 -14.41 8.38 -15.09
CA PHE A 94 -13.30 9.29 -15.35
C PHE A 94 -12.82 9.95 -14.05
N LYS A 95 -11.50 10.05 -13.87
CA LYS A 95 -10.90 10.67 -12.68
C LYS A 95 -10.66 12.16 -12.87
N ASP A 96 -10.31 12.53 -14.09
CA ASP A 96 -10.00 13.90 -14.49
C ASP A 96 -10.23 14.04 -16.01
N ALA A 97 -10.49 15.26 -16.47
CA ALA A 97 -10.66 15.58 -17.88
C ALA A 97 -10.21 17.01 -18.22
N LEU A 98 -9.59 17.16 -19.38
CA LEU A 98 -9.01 18.41 -19.85
C LEU A 98 -9.22 18.54 -21.36
N LEU A 99 -9.65 19.72 -21.80
CA LEU A 99 -9.64 20.08 -23.22
C LEU A 99 -8.38 20.85 -23.54
N ILE A 100 -7.77 20.53 -24.67
CA ILE A 100 -6.62 21.24 -25.20
C ILE A 100 -6.95 21.82 -26.57
N GLU A 101 -6.54 23.06 -26.80
CA GLU A 101 -6.70 23.79 -28.06
C GLU A 101 -5.34 24.28 -28.56
N CYS A 102 -5.24 24.60 -29.86
CA CYS A 102 -4.06 25.24 -30.45
C CYS A 102 -2.74 24.49 -30.14
N ASP A 103 -2.73 23.17 -30.33
CA ASP A 103 -1.59 22.29 -30.00
C ASP A 103 -1.17 22.32 -28.52
N GLY A 104 -2.14 22.49 -27.61
CA GLY A 104 -1.90 22.46 -26.16
C GLY A 104 -1.51 23.80 -25.55
N LYS A 105 -1.57 24.90 -26.32
CA LYS A 105 -1.31 26.26 -25.82
C LYS A 105 -2.44 26.77 -24.94
N VAL A 106 -3.67 26.37 -25.22
CA VAL A 106 -4.84 26.70 -24.40
C VAL A 106 -5.37 25.43 -23.79
N LYS A 107 -5.67 25.48 -22.50
CA LYS A 107 -6.18 24.36 -21.72
C LYS A 107 -7.46 24.79 -21.02
N HIS A 108 -8.48 23.96 -21.11
CA HIS A 108 -9.76 24.20 -20.45
C HIS A 108 -10.09 23.04 -19.52
N PRO A 109 -10.17 23.27 -18.19
CA PRO A 109 -10.65 22.27 -17.25
C PRO A 109 -12.05 21.80 -17.64
N VAL A 110 -12.27 20.48 -17.58
CA VAL A 110 -13.57 19.88 -17.88
C VAL A 110 -14.15 19.33 -16.59
N VAL A 111 -15.39 19.69 -16.30
CA VAL A 111 -16.11 19.13 -15.16
C VAL A 111 -16.49 17.69 -15.49
N VAL A 112 -16.04 16.74 -14.68
CA VAL A 112 -16.40 15.32 -14.81
C VAL A 112 -17.67 15.04 -14.02
N THR A 113 -18.73 14.66 -14.71
CA THR A 113 -19.96 14.17 -14.06
C THR A 113 -19.72 12.74 -13.56
N PRO A 114 -20.17 12.36 -12.34
CA PRO A 114 -20.15 10.97 -11.91
C PRO A 114 -20.81 10.06 -12.94
N ILE A 115 -20.19 8.91 -13.21
CA ILE A 115 -20.68 7.97 -14.22
C ILE A 115 -22.13 7.55 -13.93
N ALA A 116 -22.98 7.55 -14.96
CA ALA A 116 -24.30 6.96 -14.88
C ALA A 116 -24.21 5.44 -14.96
N LEU A 117 -24.14 4.79 -13.79
CA LEU A 117 -24.07 3.34 -13.63
C LEU A 117 -25.39 2.66 -14.02
N ALA A 118 -25.31 1.54 -14.75
CA ALA A 118 -26.48 0.73 -15.06
C ALA A 118 -26.83 -0.25 -13.92
N SER A 119 -25.81 -0.80 -13.26
CA SER A 119 -25.99 -1.90 -12.30
C SER A 119 -25.24 -1.66 -10.97
N PRO A 120 -25.51 -0.57 -10.21
CA PRO A 120 -24.96 -0.43 -8.86
C PRO A 120 -25.48 -1.55 -7.93
N TYR A 121 -24.71 -1.91 -6.91
CA TYR A 121 -25.18 -2.85 -5.90
C TYR A 121 -26.35 -2.27 -5.09
N ARG A 122 -27.30 -3.15 -4.74
CA ARG A 122 -28.42 -2.82 -3.83
C ARG A 122 -28.13 -3.14 -2.38
N GLU A 123 -27.27 -4.12 -2.13
CA GLU A 123 -26.85 -4.52 -0.78
C GLU A 123 -26.00 -3.44 -0.12
N ARG A 124 -25.99 -3.43 1.21
CA ARG A 124 -25.15 -2.56 2.05
C ARG A 124 -24.68 -3.40 3.23
N SER A 125 -23.43 -3.20 3.61
CA SER A 125 -22.88 -3.72 4.86
C SER A 125 -23.48 -2.95 6.03
N GLU A 126 -24.01 -3.67 7.00
CA GLU A 126 -24.55 -3.11 8.23
C GLU A 126 -23.78 -3.68 9.41
N LEU A 127 -23.27 -2.80 10.27
CA LEU A 127 -22.63 -3.21 11.51
C LEU A 127 -23.66 -3.29 12.64
N PRO A 128 -23.63 -4.34 13.47
CA PRO A 128 -24.49 -4.40 14.64
C PRO A 128 -24.18 -3.25 15.60
N LYS A 129 -25.20 -2.82 16.35
CA LYS A 129 -24.98 -1.92 17.49
C LYS A 129 -24.34 -2.73 18.61
N VAL A 130 -23.21 -2.24 19.11
CA VAL A 130 -22.49 -2.80 20.24
C VAL A 130 -22.32 -1.76 21.34
N GLU A 131 -22.23 -2.21 22.57
CA GLU A 131 -21.79 -1.37 23.69
C GLU A 131 -20.29 -1.09 23.59
N ILE A 132 -19.84 -0.01 24.23
CA ILE A 132 -18.41 0.31 24.31
C ILE A 132 -17.76 -0.66 25.30
N ASP A 133 -16.67 -1.31 24.87
CA ASP A 133 -15.85 -2.07 25.81
C ASP A 133 -15.04 -1.12 26.70
N ARG A 134 -14.90 -1.47 27.97
CA ARG A 134 -14.06 -0.72 28.91
C ARG A 134 -12.58 -0.85 28.54
N LEU A 135 -12.15 -1.99 28.02
CA LEU A 135 -10.78 -2.25 27.57
C LEU A 135 -10.73 -2.24 26.05
N ALA A 136 -10.66 -1.03 25.47
CA ALA A 136 -10.61 -0.79 24.03
C ALA A 136 -9.24 -1.13 23.40
N LEU A 137 -8.75 -2.36 23.65
CA LEU A 137 -7.43 -2.81 23.20
C LEU A 137 -7.48 -3.44 21.81
N ILE A 138 -6.68 -2.93 20.87
CA ILE A 138 -6.51 -3.49 19.53
C ILE A 138 -5.02 -3.52 19.17
N PRO A 139 -4.44 -4.69 18.83
CA PRO A 139 -5.05 -6.02 18.88
C PRO A 139 -5.37 -6.46 20.31
N LYS A 140 -6.37 -7.34 20.46
CA LYS A 140 -6.72 -7.96 21.73
C LYS A 140 -5.53 -8.77 22.30
N PRO A 141 -5.08 -8.51 23.53
CA PRO A 141 -4.04 -9.32 24.14
C PRO A 141 -4.51 -10.75 24.41
N ASN A 142 -3.62 -11.72 24.24
CA ASN A 142 -3.95 -13.14 24.38
C ASN A 142 -4.30 -13.56 25.82
N LYS A 143 -3.82 -12.83 26.84
CA LYS A 143 -4.19 -13.05 28.23
C LYS A 143 -4.28 -11.75 29.03
N VAL A 144 -5.45 -11.49 29.58
CA VAL A 144 -5.76 -10.29 30.38
C VAL A 144 -6.36 -10.69 31.73
N SER A 145 -5.90 -10.06 32.81
CA SER A 145 -6.49 -10.17 34.15
C SER A 145 -6.71 -8.77 34.72
N LEU A 146 -7.96 -8.31 34.67
CA LEU A 146 -8.38 -7.03 35.22
C LEU A 146 -8.51 -7.14 36.75
N GLN A 147 -8.09 -6.09 37.45
CA GLN A 147 -8.21 -5.95 38.90
C GLN A 147 -9.04 -4.71 39.24
N GLU A 148 -9.50 -4.62 40.48
CA GLU A 148 -10.19 -3.42 40.95
C GLU A 148 -9.23 -2.24 41.11
N GLY A 149 -9.72 -1.04 40.80
CA GLY A 149 -8.99 0.22 40.95
C GLY A 149 -8.24 0.68 39.70
N TYR A 150 -7.54 1.80 39.88
CA TYR A 150 -6.75 2.48 38.86
C TYR A 150 -5.43 2.96 39.47
N TYR A 151 -4.39 3.03 38.64
CA TYR A 151 -3.18 3.79 38.94
C TYR A 151 -3.30 5.19 38.35
N LEU A 152 -2.90 6.21 39.10
CA LEU A 152 -2.91 7.61 38.66
C LEU A 152 -1.50 8.03 38.26
N LEU A 153 -1.37 8.52 37.04
CA LEU A 153 -0.17 9.19 36.55
C LEU A 153 -0.35 10.70 36.71
N SER A 154 0.61 11.33 37.35
CA SER A 154 0.66 12.79 37.55
C SER A 154 1.76 13.40 36.70
N PRO A 155 1.79 14.73 36.49
CA PRO A 155 2.88 15.39 35.75
C PRO A 155 4.29 15.14 36.35
N ASN A 156 4.36 14.68 37.61
CA ASN A 156 5.62 14.31 38.26
C ASN A 156 6.00 12.84 38.05
N SER A 157 5.15 12.05 37.40
CA SER A 157 5.40 10.63 37.16
C SER A 157 6.63 10.44 36.26
N GLN A 158 7.42 9.43 36.58
CA GLN A 158 8.73 9.21 35.98
C GLN A 158 8.82 7.88 35.24
N ILE A 159 9.58 7.87 34.14
CA ILE A 159 9.92 6.64 33.40
C ILE A 159 11.29 6.16 33.91
N THR A 160 11.36 4.91 34.36
CA THR A 160 12.59 4.26 34.83
C THR A 160 12.98 3.12 33.90
N LEU A 161 14.24 3.10 33.46
CA LEU A 161 14.80 2.05 32.63
C LEU A 161 15.75 1.15 33.43
N GLN A 162 15.46 -0.15 33.48
CA GLN A 162 16.36 -1.19 33.98
C GLN A 162 16.91 -2.08 32.86
N SER A 163 16.56 -1.81 31.60
CA SER A 163 17.09 -2.48 30.41
C SER A 163 17.42 -1.46 29.33
N VAL A 164 18.61 -1.56 28.75
CA VAL A 164 19.02 -0.74 27.60
C VAL A 164 18.18 -1.04 26.35
N ARG A 165 17.59 -2.24 26.26
CA ARG A 165 16.70 -2.63 25.15
C ARG A 165 15.40 -1.81 25.12
N ALA A 166 15.04 -1.15 26.22
CA ALA A 166 13.82 -0.38 26.37
C ALA A 166 13.95 1.09 25.94
N GLU A 167 15.16 1.59 25.66
CA GLU A 167 15.42 3.02 25.43
C GLU A 167 14.55 3.61 24.31
N LYS A 168 14.48 2.93 23.17
CA LYS A 168 13.67 3.33 22.01
C LYS A 168 12.17 3.32 22.32
N ALA A 169 11.68 2.25 22.94
CA ALA A 169 10.27 2.14 23.33
C ALA A 169 9.86 3.21 24.36
N ALA A 170 10.74 3.52 25.32
CA ALA A 170 10.50 4.56 26.32
C ALA A 170 10.50 5.97 25.70
N THR A 171 11.42 6.23 24.77
CA THR A 171 11.46 7.48 24.00
C THR A 171 10.17 7.64 23.18
N TRP A 172 9.75 6.59 22.49
CA TRP A 172 8.49 6.59 21.73
C TRP A 172 7.28 6.82 22.64
N LEU A 173 7.19 6.12 23.78
CA LEU A 173 6.12 6.32 24.76
C LEU A 173 6.07 7.77 25.27
N GLN A 174 7.22 8.38 25.56
CA GLN A 174 7.28 9.78 26.00
C GLN A 174 6.76 10.73 24.93
N VAL A 175 7.15 10.53 23.66
CA VAL A 175 6.67 11.33 22.52
C VAL A 175 5.16 11.20 22.36
N GLU A 176 4.61 9.98 22.44
CA GLU A 176 3.16 9.77 22.33
C GLU A 176 2.39 10.34 23.52
N LEU A 177 2.93 10.25 24.74
CA LEU A 177 2.32 10.87 25.92
C LEU A 177 2.22 12.40 25.79
N GLU A 178 3.28 13.05 25.30
CA GLU A 178 3.27 14.49 25.06
C GLU A 178 2.33 14.86 23.90
N SER A 179 2.43 14.15 22.77
CA SER A 179 1.64 14.42 21.56
C SER A 179 0.13 14.22 21.76
N LEU A 180 -0.27 13.13 22.41
CA LEU A 180 -1.69 12.74 22.52
C LEU A 180 -2.37 13.36 23.74
N TYR A 181 -1.63 13.56 24.82
CA TYR A 181 -2.21 13.90 26.13
C TYR A 181 -1.63 15.17 26.77
N ASP A 182 -0.70 15.87 26.11
CA ASP A 182 0.06 16.99 26.70
C ASP A 182 0.70 16.58 28.05
N PHE A 183 1.08 15.30 28.16
CA PHE A 183 1.57 14.70 29.39
C PHE A 183 3.08 14.52 29.33
N LYS A 184 3.82 15.45 29.94
CA LYS A 184 5.28 15.40 29.99
C LYS A 184 5.74 14.53 31.14
N THR A 185 6.54 13.51 30.84
CA THR A 185 7.20 12.67 31.85
C THR A 185 8.66 13.07 32.03
N ASN A 186 9.15 13.00 33.27
CA ASN A 186 10.57 13.22 33.56
C ASN A 186 11.33 11.87 33.49
N PRO A 187 12.51 11.81 32.85
CA PRO A 187 13.22 10.56 32.59
C PRO A 187 13.96 9.96 33.81
N ILE A 188 13.96 10.61 34.98
CA ILE A 188 14.76 10.16 36.13
C ILE A 188 13.99 10.32 37.45
N GLY A 189 13.64 9.19 38.09
CA GLY A 189 13.32 9.08 39.52
C GLY A 189 12.48 7.85 39.92
N HIS A 190 11.55 7.97 40.87
CA HIS A 190 10.82 6.84 41.49
C HIS A 190 9.86 6.12 40.50
N SER A 191 9.62 4.83 40.76
CA SER A 191 9.21 3.77 39.83
C SER A 191 7.77 3.80 39.25
N ASP A 192 7.23 4.95 38.80
CA ASP A 192 5.86 5.03 38.25
C ASP A 192 5.66 4.17 37.00
N ILE A 193 6.54 4.33 36.01
CA ILE A 193 6.57 3.52 34.78
C ILE A 193 7.94 2.86 34.70
N LEU A 194 8.00 1.56 34.98
CA LEU A 194 9.23 0.78 35.04
C LEU A 194 9.36 -0.16 33.85
N PHE A 195 10.40 0.03 33.04
CA PHE A 195 10.83 -0.93 32.01
C PHE A 195 11.87 -1.87 32.61
N ARG A 196 11.55 -3.17 32.69
CA ARG A 196 12.38 -4.20 33.31
C ARG A 196 12.68 -5.34 32.35
N ASP A 197 13.93 -5.76 32.29
CA ASP A 197 14.33 -6.92 31.52
C ASP A 197 13.72 -8.21 32.08
N ASN A 198 13.17 -9.04 31.20
CA ASN A 198 12.76 -10.40 31.54
C ASN A 198 13.23 -11.37 30.44
N PRO A 199 14.38 -12.05 30.63
CA PRO A 199 14.99 -12.89 29.60
C PRO A 199 14.25 -14.20 29.36
N THR A 200 13.18 -14.51 30.11
CA THR A 200 12.34 -15.69 29.86
C THR A 200 11.26 -15.45 28.81
N LEU A 201 11.14 -14.23 28.29
CA LEU A 201 10.17 -13.83 27.29
C LEU A 201 10.83 -13.80 25.91
N ASP A 202 10.19 -14.40 24.92
CA ASP A 202 10.71 -14.49 23.55
C ASP A 202 10.59 -13.15 22.79
N GLU A 203 11.01 -13.14 21.52
CA GLU A 203 10.95 -11.96 20.64
C GLU A 203 9.52 -11.43 20.50
N GLY A 204 9.31 -10.15 20.84
CA GLY A 204 8.01 -9.50 20.79
C GLY A 204 7.08 -9.79 21.98
N GLU A 205 7.43 -10.71 22.88
CA GLU A 205 6.62 -11.02 24.06
C GLU A 205 6.78 -9.97 25.16
N TYR A 206 5.70 -9.74 25.91
CA TYR A 206 5.72 -8.83 27.05
C TYR A 206 4.75 -9.21 28.17
N ILE A 207 5.04 -8.68 29.35
CA ILE A 207 4.12 -8.61 30.48
C ILE A 207 3.94 -7.15 30.85
N LEU A 208 2.70 -6.66 30.86
CA LEU A 208 2.34 -5.34 31.37
C LEU A 208 1.56 -5.51 32.68
N THR A 209 2.05 -4.93 33.77
CA THR A 209 1.38 -4.96 35.08
C THR A 209 1.13 -3.54 35.56
N VAL A 210 -0.12 -3.21 35.84
CA VAL A 210 -0.55 -1.97 36.49
C VAL A 210 -1.13 -2.35 37.85
N SER A 211 -0.61 -1.73 38.91
CA SER A 211 -1.04 -1.98 40.28
C SER A 211 -1.05 -0.68 41.08
N GLY A 212 -1.47 -0.71 42.34
CA GLY A 212 -1.37 0.44 43.24
C GLY A 212 0.07 0.95 43.50
N HIS A 213 1.09 0.23 43.03
CA HIS A 213 2.50 0.58 43.22
C HIS A 213 3.16 1.14 41.94
N GLY A 214 2.44 1.19 40.81
CA GLY A 214 2.97 1.63 39.53
C GLY A 214 2.64 0.72 38.35
N ILE A 215 3.23 1.08 37.22
CA ILE A 215 3.14 0.43 35.91
C ILE A 215 4.49 -0.23 35.62
N ARG A 216 4.49 -1.51 35.29
CA ARG A 216 5.69 -2.28 34.96
C ARG A 216 5.55 -2.97 33.61
N LEU A 217 6.49 -2.70 32.72
CA LEU A 217 6.63 -3.31 31.39
C LEU A 217 7.82 -4.26 31.46
N GLU A 218 7.59 -5.54 31.24
CA GLU A 218 8.62 -6.59 31.26
C GLU A 218 8.70 -7.23 29.87
N ALA A 219 9.90 -7.31 29.29
CA ALA A 219 10.14 -7.93 27.98
C ALA A 219 11.57 -8.49 27.88
N GLY A 220 11.76 -9.50 27.03
CA GLY A 220 13.07 -10.06 26.69
C GLY A 220 13.69 -9.45 25.43
N SER A 221 12.97 -8.59 24.71
CA SER A 221 13.35 -8.00 23.42
C SER A 221 12.95 -6.53 23.33
N ALA A 222 13.60 -5.77 22.45
CA ALA A 222 13.23 -4.37 22.18
C ALA A 222 11.81 -4.28 21.62
N ALA A 223 11.43 -5.20 20.73
CA ALA A 223 10.07 -5.28 20.18
C ALA A 223 9.01 -5.50 21.27
N GLY A 224 9.28 -6.37 22.26
CA GLY A 224 8.36 -6.59 23.37
C GLY A 224 8.08 -5.32 24.18
N PHE A 225 9.09 -4.47 24.41
CA PHE A 225 8.88 -3.17 25.07
C PHE A 225 8.05 -2.19 24.23
N VAL A 226 8.23 -2.18 22.91
CA VAL A 226 7.38 -1.39 22.00
C VAL A 226 5.93 -1.89 22.09
N HIS A 227 5.69 -3.20 22.00
CA HIS A 227 4.35 -3.77 22.09
C HIS A 227 3.68 -3.47 23.43
N ALA A 228 4.42 -3.56 24.53
CA ALA A 228 3.92 -3.21 25.87
C ALA A 228 3.54 -1.73 25.97
N SER A 229 4.34 -0.84 25.35
CA SER A 229 4.07 0.59 25.29
C SER A 229 2.84 0.90 24.44
N ALA A 230 2.67 0.23 23.30
CA ALA A 230 1.49 0.34 22.45
C ALA A 230 0.20 -0.04 23.21
N THR A 231 0.23 -1.12 23.99
CA THR A 231 -0.90 -1.51 24.85
C THR A 231 -1.14 -0.49 25.96
N LEU A 232 -0.09 0.01 26.60
CA LEU A 232 -0.23 1.04 27.63
C LEU A 232 -0.91 2.31 27.08
N LEU A 233 -0.53 2.76 25.88
CA LEU A 233 -1.13 3.94 25.24
C LEU A 233 -2.65 3.81 25.07
N GLN A 234 -3.14 2.62 24.76
CA GLN A 234 -4.58 2.35 24.62
C GLN A 234 -5.32 2.21 25.95
N LEU A 235 -4.60 1.96 27.06
CA LEU A 235 -5.18 1.87 28.41
C LEU A 235 -5.28 3.23 29.13
N LEU A 236 -4.64 4.28 28.59
CA LEU A 236 -4.63 5.59 29.22
C LEU A 236 -5.99 6.29 29.06
N GLU A 237 -6.59 6.63 30.18
CA GLU A 237 -7.81 7.43 30.24
C GLU A 237 -7.48 8.83 30.77
N VAL A 238 -8.00 9.85 30.09
CA VAL A 238 -7.92 11.24 30.57
C VAL A 238 -8.88 11.41 31.75
N THR A 239 -8.42 12.08 32.81
CA THR A 239 -9.26 12.41 33.97
C THR A 239 -9.86 13.82 33.84
N GLU A 240 -10.90 14.13 34.61
CA GLU A 240 -11.47 15.50 34.65
C GLU A 240 -10.49 16.52 35.24
N GLN A 241 -9.47 16.06 35.98
CA GLN A 241 -8.39 16.88 36.48
C GLN A 241 -7.35 17.09 35.36
N SER A 242 -6.98 18.36 35.12
CA SER A 242 -5.98 18.70 34.11
C SER A 242 -4.65 18.00 34.40
N ASN A 243 -4.08 17.41 33.35
CA ASN A 243 -2.75 16.81 33.31
C ASN A 243 -2.56 15.56 34.20
N THR A 244 -3.65 14.88 34.58
CA THR A 244 -3.60 13.56 35.21
C THR A 244 -4.21 12.50 34.31
N LEU A 245 -3.53 11.38 34.17
CA LEU A 245 -3.99 10.20 33.45
C LEU A 245 -4.29 9.08 34.44
N LYS A 246 -5.24 8.20 34.11
CA LYS A 246 -5.50 7.00 34.90
C LYS A 246 -5.39 5.76 34.02
N VAL A 247 -4.93 4.67 34.62
CA VAL A 247 -4.76 3.36 33.96
C VAL A 247 -5.41 2.31 34.84
N PRO A 248 -6.29 1.42 34.32
CA PRO A 248 -6.90 0.37 35.14
C PRO A 248 -5.84 -0.57 35.71
N CYS A 249 -6.01 -1.00 36.97
CA CYS A 249 -5.16 -2.06 37.54
C CYS A 249 -5.36 -3.36 36.74
N ILE A 250 -4.31 -3.86 36.12
CA ILE A 250 -4.40 -4.92 35.12
C ILE A 250 -3.09 -5.69 35.02
N ARG A 251 -3.16 -6.97 34.70
CA ARG A 251 -2.01 -7.76 34.30
C ARG A 251 -2.27 -8.39 32.94
N ILE A 252 -1.39 -8.08 31.98
CA ILE A 252 -1.41 -8.59 30.61
C ILE A 252 -0.17 -9.45 30.40
N THR A 253 -0.35 -10.60 29.76
CA THR A 253 0.74 -11.44 29.25
C THR A 253 0.42 -11.75 27.81
N ASP A 254 1.31 -11.38 26.91
CA ASP A 254 0.95 -11.26 25.50
C ASP A 254 2.14 -11.56 24.59
N THR A 255 1.83 -12.11 23.43
CA THR A 255 2.79 -12.66 22.46
C THR A 255 2.19 -12.59 21.06
N PRO A 256 2.97 -12.27 20.01
CA PRO A 256 2.45 -12.23 18.65
C PRO A 256 2.19 -13.64 18.08
N ARG A 257 1.02 -13.84 17.47
CA ARG A 257 0.71 -15.04 16.69
C ARG A 257 1.66 -15.27 15.51
N PHE A 258 1.99 -14.20 14.77
CA PHE A 258 2.88 -14.26 13.61
C PHE A 258 4.13 -13.40 13.80
N ARG A 259 5.27 -13.88 13.30
CA ARG A 259 6.56 -13.17 13.38
C ARG A 259 6.62 -11.99 12.42
N TYR A 260 6.04 -12.11 11.23
CA TYR A 260 5.91 -11.03 10.26
C TYR A 260 4.52 -10.41 10.31
N ARG A 261 4.46 -9.10 10.52
CA ARG A 261 3.21 -8.31 10.56
C ARG A 261 3.47 -7.04 9.79
N GLY A 262 3.13 -7.06 8.51
CA GLY A 262 3.50 -6.04 7.54
C GLY A 262 2.36 -5.13 7.12
N MET A 263 2.72 -3.92 6.75
CA MET A 263 1.86 -3.04 5.95
C MET A 263 2.69 -2.44 4.82
N MET A 264 2.18 -2.54 3.59
CA MET A 264 2.78 -1.93 2.40
C MET A 264 2.11 -0.61 2.06
N LEU A 265 2.92 0.38 1.71
CA LEU A 265 2.46 1.64 1.11
C LEU A 265 3.07 1.85 -0.27
N ASP A 266 2.20 1.97 -1.28
CA ASP A 266 2.54 2.44 -2.62
C ASP A 266 2.81 3.94 -2.61
N CYS A 267 4.06 4.33 -2.86
CA CYS A 267 4.45 5.73 -3.05
C CYS A 267 4.73 6.07 -4.52
N ALA A 268 4.75 5.06 -5.40
CA ALA A 268 5.05 5.21 -6.81
C ALA A 268 3.86 5.83 -7.55
N ARG A 269 2.65 5.27 -7.38
CA ARG A 269 1.44 5.75 -8.05
C ARG A 269 1.10 7.16 -7.60
N HIS A 270 1.13 7.45 -6.30
CA HIS A 270 1.08 8.82 -5.79
C HIS A 270 2.11 9.05 -4.69
N PHE A 271 2.86 10.14 -4.81
CA PHE A 271 3.89 10.47 -3.83
C PHE A 271 3.26 10.89 -2.50
N HIS A 272 3.90 10.49 -1.41
CA HIS A 272 3.49 10.79 -0.05
C HIS A 272 4.65 11.47 0.68
N PRO A 273 4.49 12.69 1.22
CA PRO A 273 5.58 13.36 1.92
C PRO A 273 6.09 12.55 3.12
N VAL A 274 7.35 12.74 3.51
CA VAL A 274 7.99 12.05 4.66
C VAL A 274 7.11 12.09 5.92
N ALA A 275 6.51 13.23 6.22
CA ALA A 275 5.61 13.38 7.37
C ALA A 275 4.41 12.41 7.33
N ARG A 276 3.84 12.15 6.15
CA ARG A 276 2.73 11.20 5.96
C ARG A 276 3.20 9.76 6.17
N VAL A 277 4.36 9.41 5.60
CA VAL A 277 4.97 8.08 5.76
C VAL A 277 5.27 7.81 7.24
N LYS A 278 5.91 8.77 7.93
CA LYS A 278 6.19 8.68 9.37
C LYS A 278 4.91 8.57 10.21
N ARG A 279 3.87 9.34 9.89
CA ARG A 279 2.58 9.23 10.59
C ARG A 279 1.99 7.83 10.46
N LEU A 280 2.01 7.25 9.26
CA LEU A 280 1.54 5.88 9.04
C LEU A 280 2.37 4.87 9.86
N ILE A 281 3.70 4.93 9.80
CA ILE A 281 4.62 4.07 10.57
C ILE A 281 4.32 4.15 12.08
N ASN A 282 4.01 5.35 12.59
CA ASN A 282 3.62 5.52 13.99
C ASN A 282 2.32 4.77 14.32
N HIS A 283 1.31 4.84 13.45
CA HIS A 283 0.09 4.06 13.63
C HIS A 283 0.36 2.55 13.53
N LEU A 284 1.23 2.09 12.63
CA LEU A 284 1.61 0.67 12.55
C LEU A 284 2.13 0.16 13.90
N ALA A 285 2.94 0.95 14.60
CA ALA A 285 3.47 0.62 15.92
C ALA A 285 2.37 0.57 17.02
N HIS A 286 1.39 1.48 16.98
CA HIS A 286 0.22 1.41 17.88
C HIS A 286 -0.53 0.09 17.78
N TYR A 287 -0.55 -0.52 16.60
CA TYR A 287 -1.21 -1.79 16.34
C TYR A 287 -0.24 -2.98 16.26
N LYS A 288 0.99 -2.81 16.75
CA LYS A 288 2.01 -3.86 16.90
C LYS A 288 2.43 -4.53 15.59
N PHE A 289 2.26 -3.86 14.44
CA PHE A 289 2.97 -4.24 13.22
C PHE A 289 4.48 -4.08 13.45
N ASN A 290 5.30 -4.81 12.70
CA ASN A 290 6.76 -4.74 12.81
C ASN A 290 7.48 -4.58 11.49
N HIS A 291 6.77 -4.55 10.37
CA HIS A 291 7.35 -4.31 9.05
C HIS A 291 6.57 -3.25 8.29
N PHE A 292 7.29 -2.32 7.69
CA PHE A 292 6.80 -1.37 6.71
C PHE A 292 7.41 -1.72 5.36
N HIS A 293 6.59 -2.22 4.44
CA HIS A 293 7.00 -2.52 3.08
C HIS A 293 6.83 -1.25 2.22
N TRP A 294 7.93 -0.72 1.71
CA TRP A 294 7.94 0.57 1.02
C TRP A 294 8.05 0.36 -0.49
N HIS A 295 6.90 0.40 -1.15
CA HIS A 295 6.81 0.29 -2.60
C HIS A 295 7.19 1.64 -3.25
N LEU A 296 8.44 1.73 -3.71
CA LEU A 296 9.13 2.97 -4.08
C LEU A 296 9.22 3.22 -5.59
N THR A 297 8.94 2.20 -6.41
CA THR A 297 9.19 2.23 -7.85
C THR A 297 8.07 1.55 -8.59
N ASP A 298 7.53 2.21 -9.61
CA ASP A 298 6.56 1.62 -10.54
C ASP A 298 6.58 2.39 -11.88
N ASP A 299 5.65 2.10 -12.76
CA ASP A 299 5.49 2.72 -14.06
C ASP A 299 5.25 4.24 -13.98
N GLU A 300 4.48 4.68 -12.98
CA GLU A 300 4.07 6.08 -12.83
C GLU A 300 5.01 6.94 -11.99
N GLY A 301 6.06 6.33 -11.44
CA GLY A 301 7.19 7.10 -10.95
C GLY A 301 8.19 6.32 -10.10
N TRP A 302 9.37 6.92 -10.03
CA TRP A 302 10.51 6.47 -9.24
C TRP A 302 10.71 7.42 -8.06
N ARG A 303 10.71 6.89 -6.82
CA ARG A 303 10.60 7.72 -5.61
C ARG A 303 11.82 7.75 -4.73
N MET A 304 12.94 7.16 -5.13
CA MET A 304 14.13 7.11 -4.30
C MET A 304 15.36 7.65 -5.02
N GLU A 305 16.15 8.48 -4.35
CA GLU A 305 17.43 8.93 -4.87
C GLU A 305 18.44 7.77 -5.00
N ILE A 306 18.93 7.57 -6.22
CA ILE A 306 20.10 6.75 -6.53
C ILE A 306 21.19 7.70 -7.03
N LYS A 307 22.25 7.87 -6.26
CA LYS A 307 23.27 8.90 -6.54
C LYS A 307 24.01 8.64 -7.84
N ALA A 308 24.20 7.37 -8.20
CA ALA A 308 24.81 6.99 -9.46
C ALA A 308 23.92 7.26 -10.69
N PHE A 309 22.60 7.39 -10.50
CA PHE A 309 21.61 7.63 -11.56
C PHE A 309 20.62 8.73 -11.16
N PRO A 310 21.06 10.00 -11.09
CA PRO A 310 20.21 11.11 -10.70
C PRO A 310 18.99 11.29 -11.64
N GLU A 311 19.07 10.82 -12.88
CA GLU A 311 17.97 10.84 -13.86
C GLU A 311 16.72 10.11 -13.35
N LEU A 312 16.89 9.07 -12.53
CA LEU A 312 15.77 8.33 -11.94
C LEU A 312 14.87 9.25 -11.12
N THR A 313 15.42 10.26 -10.45
CA THR A 313 14.65 11.26 -9.70
C THR A 313 14.43 12.55 -10.48
N ASP A 314 15.38 12.99 -11.30
CA ASP A 314 15.23 14.22 -12.09
C ASP A 314 14.13 14.10 -13.14
N ILE A 315 13.96 12.90 -13.70
CA ILE A 315 12.97 12.55 -14.72
C ILE A 315 11.92 11.61 -14.14
N GLY A 316 12.33 10.45 -13.61
CA GLY A 316 11.42 9.38 -13.20
C GLY A 316 10.50 9.73 -12.02
N ALA A 317 10.83 10.74 -11.23
CA ALA A 317 9.95 11.21 -10.15
C ALA A 317 8.86 12.19 -10.61
N LYS A 318 8.83 12.59 -11.90
CA LYS A 318 7.94 13.64 -12.42
C LYS A 318 7.09 13.09 -13.56
N ARG A 319 5.78 13.35 -13.50
CA ARG A 319 4.84 13.08 -14.59
C ARG A 319 3.87 14.23 -14.78
N GLY A 320 3.43 14.46 -16.00
CA GLY A 320 2.54 15.57 -16.31
C GLY A 320 2.81 16.19 -17.67
N PRO A 321 2.20 17.36 -17.96
CA PRO A 321 2.46 18.09 -19.19
C PRO A 321 3.95 18.40 -19.37
N ASN A 322 4.50 18.12 -20.54
CA ASN A 322 5.92 18.32 -20.91
C ASN A 322 6.95 17.49 -20.12
N ALA A 323 6.54 16.55 -19.27
CA ALA A 323 7.44 15.58 -18.66
C ALA A 323 7.63 14.35 -19.57
N ALA A 324 8.69 13.56 -19.32
CA ALA A 324 8.93 12.31 -20.06
C ALA A 324 7.86 11.24 -19.77
N LEU A 325 7.31 11.26 -18.55
CA LEU A 325 6.15 10.47 -18.16
C LEU A 325 4.88 11.30 -18.34
N VAL A 326 3.91 10.74 -19.05
CA VAL A 326 2.58 11.34 -19.22
C VAL A 326 1.82 11.35 -17.88
N PRO A 327 0.82 12.25 -17.69
CA PRO A 327 -0.05 12.21 -16.51
C PRO A 327 -0.66 10.81 -16.29
N GLN A 328 -0.92 10.44 -15.06
CA GLN A 328 -1.55 9.16 -14.70
C GLN A 328 -2.42 9.33 -13.46
N PHE A 329 -3.59 8.70 -13.47
CA PHE A 329 -4.60 8.58 -12.40
C PHE A 329 -5.24 9.88 -11.87
N SER A 330 -4.51 10.99 -11.86
CA SER A 330 -5.01 12.31 -11.46
C SER A 330 -4.22 13.43 -12.14
N THR A 331 -4.75 14.64 -12.05
CA THR A 331 -4.03 15.90 -12.30
C THR A 331 -3.46 15.99 -13.71
N LEU A 332 -4.34 16.16 -14.70
CA LEU A 332 -3.95 16.32 -16.12
C LEU A 332 -3.26 17.65 -16.41
N ASN A 333 -3.58 18.69 -15.64
CA ASN A 333 -3.16 20.05 -15.95
C ASN A 333 -1.79 20.43 -15.35
N ASP A 334 -1.41 19.79 -14.23
CA ASP A 334 -0.20 20.10 -13.47
C ASP A 334 0.81 18.95 -13.50
N VAL A 335 2.03 19.24 -13.07
CA VAL A 335 3.08 18.21 -12.93
C VAL A 335 3.00 17.61 -11.54
N HIS A 336 2.73 16.31 -11.47
CA HIS A 336 2.87 15.52 -10.24
C HIS A 336 4.32 15.11 -10.06
N GLN A 337 4.88 15.37 -8.88
CA GLN A 337 6.29 15.09 -8.59
C GLN A 337 6.56 14.78 -7.11
N GLY A 338 7.70 14.16 -6.86
CA GLY A 338 8.25 13.93 -5.52
C GLY A 338 9.04 12.64 -5.45
N TYR A 339 10.10 12.66 -4.64
CA TYR A 339 10.94 11.53 -4.29
C TYR A 339 11.52 11.76 -2.89
N TYR A 340 12.11 10.72 -2.31
CA TYR A 340 12.83 10.76 -1.05
C TYR A 340 14.33 10.76 -1.33
N SER A 341 15.02 11.78 -0.84
CA SER A 341 16.48 11.78 -0.78
C SER A 341 16.99 10.64 0.12
N GLN A 342 18.24 10.23 -0.03
CA GLN A 342 18.81 9.21 0.84
C GLN A 342 18.82 9.66 2.31
N ASP A 343 18.93 10.97 2.59
CA ASP A 343 18.90 11.50 3.95
C ASP A 343 17.50 11.42 4.57
N GLU A 344 16.45 11.76 3.80
CA GLU A 344 15.06 11.54 4.23
C GLU A 344 14.76 10.06 4.45
N ILE A 345 15.30 9.17 3.63
CA ILE A 345 15.17 7.72 3.83
C ILE A 345 15.84 7.28 5.13
N ARG A 346 17.06 7.73 5.42
CA ARG A 346 17.73 7.46 6.71
C ARG A 346 16.91 7.99 7.89
N GLU A 347 16.31 9.17 7.73
CA GLU A 347 15.42 9.78 8.73
C GLU A 347 14.17 8.93 8.99
N VAL A 348 13.56 8.37 7.93
CA VAL A 348 12.41 7.46 8.04
C VAL A 348 12.80 6.13 8.67
N ILE A 349 13.94 5.55 8.28
CA ILE A 349 14.46 4.30 8.85
C ILE A 349 14.70 4.45 10.35
N SER A 350 15.38 5.52 10.77
CA SER A 350 15.63 5.79 12.20
C SER A 350 14.32 5.96 12.98
N PHE A 351 13.37 6.71 12.41
CA PHE A 351 12.06 6.91 13.01
C PHE A 351 11.27 5.60 13.16
N ALA A 352 11.34 4.71 12.16
CA ALA A 352 10.71 3.40 12.17
C ALA A 352 11.36 2.47 13.21
N GLU A 353 12.69 2.50 13.34
CA GLU A 353 13.43 1.66 14.27
C GLU A 353 13.11 1.98 15.73
N GLU A 354 12.91 3.25 16.07
CA GLU A 354 12.41 3.68 17.40
C GLU A 354 11.07 3.05 17.79
N ARG A 355 10.29 2.66 16.77
CA ARG A 355 8.96 2.07 16.85
C ARG A 355 8.97 0.56 16.60
N GLY A 356 10.15 -0.07 16.58
CA GLY A 356 10.28 -1.51 16.33
C GLY A 356 9.83 -1.94 14.93
N ILE A 357 9.81 -1.01 13.96
CA ILE A 357 9.39 -1.25 12.57
C ILE A 357 10.64 -1.40 11.69
N THR A 358 10.73 -2.53 10.99
CA THR A 358 11.74 -2.75 9.94
C THR A 358 11.20 -2.23 8.61
N VAL A 359 11.99 -1.41 7.91
CA VAL A 359 11.64 -0.88 6.58
C VAL A 359 12.23 -1.77 5.48
N ILE A 360 11.37 -2.38 4.66
CA ILE A 360 11.77 -3.19 3.50
C ILE A 360 11.57 -2.35 2.24
N PRO A 361 12.63 -2.00 1.48
CA PRO A 361 12.47 -1.31 0.21
C PRO A 361 12.05 -2.27 -0.89
N GLU A 362 11.29 -1.78 -1.85
CA GLU A 362 10.98 -2.47 -3.10
C GLU A 362 11.57 -1.75 -4.31
N ILE A 363 12.25 -2.51 -5.17
CA ILE A 363 12.68 -2.12 -6.52
C ILE A 363 12.07 -3.13 -7.49
N ASP A 364 10.98 -2.75 -8.14
CA ASP A 364 10.17 -3.65 -8.94
C ASP A 364 10.79 -3.90 -10.32
N ILE A 365 11.07 -5.17 -10.64
CA ILE A 365 11.64 -5.60 -11.91
C ILE A 365 11.14 -7.01 -12.31
N PRO A 366 11.16 -7.37 -13.61
CA PRO A 366 11.42 -6.52 -14.77
C PRO A 366 10.17 -5.78 -15.27
N GLY A 367 8.98 -6.12 -14.76
CA GLY A 367 7.75 -5.36 -14.98
C GLY A 367 7.80 -4.02 -14.26
N HIS A 368 6.74 -3.22 -14.35
CA HIS A 368 6.58 -1.99 -13.57
C HIS A 368 7.77 -1.00 -13.64
N CYS A 369 8.48 -0.99 -14.77
CA CYS A 369 9.77 -0.31 -14.91
C CYS A 369 9.70 0.94 -15.79
N ARG A 370 8.51 1.42 -16.17
CA ARG A 370 8.37 2.52 -17.14
C ARG A 370 9.09 3.79 -16.69
N ALA A 371 9.03 4.15 -15.41
CA ALA A 371 9.71 5.33 -14.89
C ALA A 371 11.24 5.23 -15.06
N ALA A 372 11.82 4.07 -14.76
CA ALA A 372 13.25 3.81 -14.96
C ALA A 372 13.63 3.84 -16.45
N LEU A 373 12.83 3.20 -17.31
CA LEU A 373 13.03 3.17 -18.77
C LEU A 373 13.00 4.58 -19.39
N LYS A 374 12.11 5.46 -18.93
CA LYS A 374 12.05 6.86 -19.40
C LYS A 374 13.19 7.72 -18.85
N ALA A 375 13.69 7.41 -17.65
CA ALA A 375 14.81 8.14 -17.05
C ALA A 375 16.17 7.74 -17.66
N LEU A 376 16.37 6.45 -17.95
CA LEU A 376 17.65 5.89 -18.41
C LEU A 376 17.53 5.18 -19.77
N PRO A 377 17.00 5.82 -20.84
CA PRO A 377 16.79 5.14 -22.12
C PRO A 377 18.11 4.65 -22.75
N HIS A 378 19.22 5.34 -22.47
CA HIS A 378 20.55 4.98 -22.99
C HIS A 378 21.09 3.65 -22.42
N LEU A 379 20.58 3.18 -21.27
CA LEU A 379 20.93 1.89 -20.68
C LEU A 379 19.86 0.83 -20.92
N LEU A 380 18.58 1.23 -20.83
CA LEU A 380 17.49 0.28 -20.64
C LEU A 380 16.63 0.05 -21.89
N GLN A 381 16.71 0.92 -22.90
CA GLN A 381 15.85 0.80 -24.08
C GLN A 381 16.48 -0.07 -25.17
N ASP A 382 15.85 -1.22 -25.47
CA ASP A 382 16.21 -2.03 -26.65
C ASP A 382 15.53 -1.44 -27.90
N THR A 383 16.25 -0.60 -28.63
CA THR A 383 15.72 0.04 -29.85
C THR A 383 15.44 -0.93 -31.01
N GLN A 384 15.95 -2.17 -30.94
CA GLN A 384 15.72 -3.20 -31.95
C GLN A 384 14.57 -4.15 -31.58
N ASP A 385 14.05 -4.06 -30.36
CA ASP A 385 12.89 -4.87 -29.96
C ASP A 385 11.62 -4.37 -30.67
N GLN A 386 10.94 -5.29 -31.34
CA GLN A 386 9.66 -5.06 -32.04
C GLN A 386 8.52 -5.87 -31.39
N SER A 387 8.70 -6.29 -30.14
CA SER A 387 7.69 -7.03 -29.38
C SER A 387 6.46 -6.15 -29.17
N GLN A 388 5.29 -6.72 -29.41
CA GLN A 388 4.00 -6.07 -29.17
C GLN A 388 3.38 -6.75 -27.96
N TYR A 389 3.32 -6.04 -26.84
CA TYR A 389 2.75 -6.53 -25.59
C TYR A 389 1.93 -5.41 -24.92
N ARG A 390 1.13 -5.79 -23.94
CA ARG A 390 0.38 -4.84 -23.11
C ARG A 390 0.34 -5.34 -21.67
N SER A 391 0.78 -4.52 -20.72
CA SER A 391 0.65 -4.81 -19.29
C SER A 391 -0.79 -4.72 -18.80
N ILE A 392 -1.02 -5.19 -17.58
CA ILE A 392 -2.32 -5.09 -16.91
C ILE A 392 -2.76 -3.64 -16.79
N GLN A 393 -1.80 -2.71 -16.60
CA GLN A 393 -1.99 -1.27 -16.48
C GLN A 393 -2.06 -0.56 -17.83
N HIS A 394 -2.02 -1.27 -18.96
CA HIS A 394 -2.16 -0.73 -20.32
C HIS A 394 -0.93 0.01 -20.85
N TYR A 395 0.27 -0.40 -20.43
CA TYR A 395 1.53 0.04 -21.05
C TYR A 395 2.08 -0.98 -22.03
N ASN A 396 2.88 -0.54 -22.99
CA ASN A 396 3.55 -1.38 -23.99
C ASN A 396 5.05 -1.10 -24.11
N ASP A 397 5.59 -0.34 -23.15
CA ASP A 397 6.97 0.17 -23.14
C ASP A 397 7.55 0.20 -21.71
N ASN A 398 7.10 -0.71 -20.84
CA ASN A 398 7.37 -0.69 -19.40
C ASN A 398 8.18 -1.88 -18.83
N VAL A 399 8.83 -2.71 -19.67
CA VAL A 399 9.49 -3.94 -19.21
C VAL A 399 11.00 -3.88 -19.51
N LEU A 400 11.84 -4.15 -18.51
CA LEU A 400 13.29 -4.22 -18.69
C LEU A 400 13.67 -5.36 -19.65
N SER A 401 14.61 -5.11 -20.56
CA SER A 401 15.15 -6.17 -21.41
C SER A 401 16.26 -6.95 -20.67
N PRO A 402 16.17 -8.28 -20.57
CA PRO A 402 17.19 -9.11 -19.92
C PRO A 402 18.42 -9.34 -20.80
N ALA A 403 18.45 -8.84 -22.04
CA ALA A 403 19.57 -9.06 -22.96
C ALA A 403 20.48 -7.83 -23.15
N LEU A 404 20.18 -6.71 -22.47
CA LEU A 404 21.01 -5.51 -22.52
C LEU A 404 22.02 -5.48 -21.38
N GLU A 405 23.28 -5.18 -21.68
CA GLU A 405 24.32 -4.96 -20.67
C GLU A 405 23.93 -3.82 -19.71
N GLY A 406 23.32 -2.76 -20.24
CA GLY A 406 22.83 -1.62 -19.45
C GLY A 406 21.81 -2.01 -18.38
N THR A 407 21.00 -3.04 -18.59
CA THR A 407 20.09 -3.57 -17.56
C THR A 407 20.87 -4.10 -16.36
N TYR A 408 21.94 -4.85 -16.58
CA TYR A 408 22.75 -5.40 -15.49
C TYR A 408 23.58 -4.31 -14.78
N GLN A 409 24.07 -3.31 -15.53
CA GLN A 409 24.69 -2.13 -14.94
C GLN A 409 23.71 -1.37 -14.02
N PHE A 410 22.48 -1.16 -14.50
CA PHE A 410 21.42 -0.54 -13.72
C PHE A 410 21.13 -1.34 -12.44
N LEU A 411 20.84 -2.64 -12.57
CA LEU A 411 20.48 -3.50 -11.45
C LEU A 411 21.60 -3.58 -10.40
N SER A 412 22.83 -3.85 -10.83
CA SER A 412 23.96 -3.96 -9.89
C SER A 412 24.21 -2.67 -9.14
N THR A 413 24.12 -1.52 -9.81
CA THR A 413 24.35 -0.20 -9.20
C THR A 413 23.24 0.16 -8.24
N VAL A 414 21.98 0.11 -8.68
CA VAL A 414 20.81 0.43 -7.85
C VAL A 414 20.78 -0.47 -6.62
N LEU A 415 20.82 -1.80 -6.80
CA LEU A 415 20.71 -2.73 -5.67
C LEU A 415 21.88 -2.61 -4.68
N THR A 416 23.06 -2.17 -5.12
CA THR A 416 24.18 -1.87 -4.21
C THR A 416 23.84 -0.66 -3.34
N GLU A 417 23.41 0.47 -3.93
CA GLU A 417 23.03 1.65 -3.15
C GLU A 417 21.84 1.38 -2.21
N VAL A 418 20.82 0.63 -2.67
CA VAL A 418 19.69 0.24 -1.82
C VAL A 418 20.16 -0.65 -0.66
N ALA A 419 21.03 -1.63 -0.90
CA ALA A 419 21.52 -2.51 0.15
C ALA A 419 22.36 -1.79 1.21
N GLU A 420 23.13 -0.78 0.81
CA GLU A 420 23.89 0.09 1.71
C GLU A 420 22.97 1.03 2.52
N LEU A 421 21.90 1.53 1.90
CA LEU A 421 20.99 2.49 2.53
C LEU A 421 20.04 1.84 3.55
N PHE A 422 19.51 0.66 3.24
CA PHE A 422 18.51 -0.01 4.09
C PHE A 422 19.15 -1.08 4.98
N PRO A 423 19.05 -0.97 6.32
CA PRO A 423 19.63 -1.96 7.23
C PRO A 423 18.85 -3.29 7.23
N SER A 424 17.61 -3.29 6.73
CA SER A 424 16.82 -4.51 6.57
C SER A 424 17.64 -5.61 5.88
N PRO A 425 17.55 -6.86 6.35
CA PRO A 425 18.19 -7.98 5.66
C PRO A 425 17.49 -8.31 4.34
N TRP A 426 16.33 -7.70 4.04
CA TRP A 426 15.48 -8.02 2.91
C TRP A 426 15.33 -6.84 1.95
N ILE A 427 15.34 -7.14 0.66
CA ILE A 427 14.99 -6.22 -0.42
C ILE A 427 13.94 -6.91 -1.30
N HIS A 428 12.81 -6.24 -1.51
CA HIS A 428 11.76 -6.70 -2.42
C HIS A 428 12.13 -6.32 -3.86
N ILE A 429 11.95 -7.26 -4.77
CA ILE A 429 12.36 -7.14 -6.18
C ILE A 429 11.17 -7.07 -7.14
N GLY A 430 9.95 -7.05 -6.59
CA GLY A 430 8.70 -7.09 -7.32
C GLY A 430 8.50 -8.42 -8.04
N ALA A 431 8.53 -8.39 -9.37
CA ALA A 431 8.43 -9.51 -10.31
C ALA A 431 7.01 -9.98 -10.67
N ASP A 432 6.02 -9.18 -10.32
CA ASP A 432 4.62 -9.34 -10.68
C ASP A 432 4.33 -8.91 -12.12
N GLU A 433 3.20 -9.42 -12.64
CA GLU A 433 2.50 -8.93 -13.84
C GLU A 433 3.34 -8.70 -15.12
N VAL A 434 4.46 -9.42 -15.28
CA VAL A 434 5.25 -9.40 -16.52
C VAL A 434 4.37 -9.88 -17.68
N PRO A 435 4.10 -9.04 -18.70
CA PRO A 435 3.10 -9.36 -19.71
C PRO A 435 3.50 -10.53 -20.60
N ASP A 436 2.52 -11.30 -21.05
CA ASP A 436 2.75 -12.24 -22.15
C ASP A 436 3.13 -11.46 -23.43
N GLY A 437 4.03 -12.02 -24.24
CA GLY A 437 4.49 -11.42 -25.50
C GLY A 437 5.73 -10.52 -25.40
N VAL A 438 6.21 -10.22 -24.19
CA VAL A 438 7.48 -9.49 -24.00
C VAL A 438 8.67 -10.23 -24.61
N TRP A 439 9.61 -9.48 -25.19
CA TRP A 439 10.89 -9.94 -25.73
C TRP A 439 10.83 -10.94 -26.91
N VAL A 440 9.64 -11.38 -27.33
CA VAL A 440 9.44 -12.39 -28.39
C VAL A 440 10.06 -11.96 -29.73
N ASN A 441 10.07 -10.66 -30.01
CA ASN A 441 10.65 -10.08 -31.22
C ASN A 441 11.93 -9.26 -30.96
N SER A 442 12.57 -9.40 -29.80
CA SER A 442 13.88 -8.79 -29.55
C SER A 442 14.99 -9.67 -30.13
N PRO A 443 15.83 -9.17 -31.06
CA PRO A 443 16.99 -9.91 -31.57
C PRO A 443 18.00 -10.26 -30.46
N SER A 444 18.23 -9.34 -29.53
CA SER A 444 19.17 -9.54 -28.41
C SER A 444 18.69 -10.65 -27.47
N CYS A 445 17.40 -10.65 -27.12
CA CYS A 445 16.80 -11.72 -26.30
C CYS A 445 16.81 -13.07 -27.01
N LYS A 446 16.59 -13.12 -28.33
CA LYS A 446 16.72 -14.37 -29.10
C LYS A 446 18.13 -14.95 -29.00
N THR A 447 19.16 -14.12 -29.16
CA THR A 447 20.55 -14.55 -28.98
C THR A 447 20.81 -15.05 -27.56
N LEU A 448 20.32 -14.35 -26.53
CA LEU A 448 20.47 -14.79 -25.14
C LEU A 448 19.76 -16.14 -24.88
N MET A 449 18.57 -16.33 -25.45
CA MET A 449 17.84 -17.59 -25.36
C MET A 449 18.61 -18.75 -26.00
N GLU A 450 19.18 -18.54 -27.19
CA GLU A 450 20.01 -19.54 -27.88
C GLU A 450 21.26 -19.91 -27.07
N GLN A 451 21.95 -18.91 -26.49
CA GLN A 451 23.16 -19.11 -25.69
C GLN A 451 22.91 -19.95 -24.42
N HIS A 452 21.76 -19.77 -23.78
CA HIS A 452 21.42 -20.45 -22.52
C HIS A 452 20.48 -21.64 -22.70
N GLY A 453 20.02 -21.93 -23.93
CA GLY A 453 19.04 -22.99 -24.19
C GLY A 453 17.68 -22.72 -23.57
N TYR A 454 17.27 -21.45 -23.48
CA TYR A 454 15.96 -21.06 -22.95
C TYR A 454 14.85 -21.24 -24.00
N HIS A 455 13.63 -21.52 -23.53
CA HIS A 455 12.50 -21.89 -24.38
C HIS A 455 11.33 -20.92 -24.29
N SER A 456 11.33 -20.00 -23.34
CA SER A 456 10.25 -19.04 -23.11
C SER A 456 10.75 -17.69 -22.60
N SER A 457 9.91 -16.65 -22.74
CA SER A 457 10.13 -15.36 -22.07
C SER A 457 10.21 -15.52 -20.54
N LYS A 458 9.47 -16.48 -19.97
CA LYS A 458 9.56 -16.77 -18.53
C LYS A 458 10.98 -17.18 -18.12
N ASP A 459 11.69 -17.96 -18.93
CA ASP A 459 13.09 -18.32 -18.63
C ASP A 459 14.01 -17.09 -18.57
N LEU A 460 13.77 -16.11 -19.46
CA LEU A 460 14.47 -14.84 -19.49
C LEU A 460 14.17 -13.97 -18.25
N GLN A 461 12.91 -13.89 -17.82
CA GLN A 461 12.56 -13.24 -16.55
C GLN A 461 13.34 -13.89 -15.39
N GLY A 462 13.37 -15.23 -15.35
CA GLY A 462 14.15 -15.94 -14.35
C GLY A 462 15.64 -15.68 -14.41
N HIS A 463 16.19 -15.51 -15.61
CA HIS A 463 17.59 -15.17 -15.78
C HIS A 463 17.92 -13.85 -15.08
N LEU A 464 17.08 -12.83 -15.25
CA LEU A 464 17.27 -11.53 -14.60
C LEU A 464 17.09 -11.62 -13.08
N LEU A 465 16.04 -12.31 -12.61
CA LEU A 465 15.79 -12.47 -11.17
C LEU A 465 16.91 -13.25 -10.46
N ARG A 466 17.50 -14.28 -11.10
CA ARG A 466 18.68 -14.98 -10.55
C ARG A 466 19.90 -14.08 -10.45
N TYR A 467 20.06 -13.16 -11.40
CA TYR A 467 21.14 -12.19 -11.32
C TYR A 467 20.94 -11.27 -10.11
N ALA A 468 19.74 -10.70 -9.96
CA ALA A 468 19.40 -9.86 -8.82
C ALA A 468 19.56 -10.61 -7.49
N GLU A 469 19.06 -11.84 -7.38
CA GLU A 469 19.19 -12.69 -6.20
C GLU A 469 20.66 -12.90 -5.81
N LYS A 470 21.51 -13.31 -6.77
CA LYS A 470 22.94 -13.53 -6.53
C LYS A 470 23.68 -12.25 -6.15
N HIS A 471 23.27 -11.11 -6.71
CA HIS A 471 23.85 -9.82 -6.36
C HIS A 471 23.48 -9.41 -4.94
N LEU A 472 22.20 -9.52 -4.58
CA LEU A 472 21.71 -9.28 -3.22
C LEU A 472 22.37 -10.20 -2.19
N GLN A 473 22.55 -11.48 -2.49
CA GLN A 473 23.26 -12.43 -1.63
C GLN A 473 24.70 -11.98 -1.33
N LYS A 474 25.43 -11.46 -2.32
CA LYS A 474 26.79 -10.91 -2.12
C LYS A 474 26.79 -9.68 -1.22
N LEU A 475 25.70 -8.92 -1.22
CA LEU A 475 25.48 -7.74 -0.37
C LEU A 475 24.91 -8.11 1.02
N GLY A 476 24.79 -9.41 1.33
CA GLY A 476 24.24 -9.88 2.60
C GLY A 476 22.72 -9.70 2.73
N LYS A 477 22.00 -9.55 1.60
CA LYS A 477 20.56 -9.37 1.55
C LYS A 477 19.87 -10.63 1.02
N ARG A 478 18.72 -10.95 1.60
CA ARG A 478 17.79 -11.98 1.13
C ARG A 478 16.79 -11.33 0.18
N MET A 479 16.61 -11.93 -0.99
CA MET A 479 15.63 -11.45 -1.98
C MET A 479 14.22 -11.81 -1.53
N VAL A 480 13.30 -10.90 -1.81
CA VAL A 480 11.87 -11.05 -1.63
C VAL A 480 11.18 -10.72 -2.95
N GLY A 481 10.10 -11.40 -3.31
CA GLY A 481 9.33 -11.08 -4.51
C GLY A 481 7.88 -11.49 -4.41
N TRP A 482 7.06 -10.93 -5.30
CA TRP A 482 5.67 -11.34 -5.49
C TRP A 482 5.59 -12.78 -5.97
N GLU A 483 4.38 -13.34 -5.91
CA GLU A 483 4.11 -14.76 -6.18
C GLU A 483 4.74 -15.25 -7.48
N GLU A 484 4.69 -14.45 -8.54
CA GLU A 484 5.16 -14.82 -9.87
C GLU A 484 6.66 -15.08 -9.96
N ALA A 485 7.45 -14.63 -8.99
CA ALA A 485 8.87 -14.94 -8.87
C ALA A 485 9.14 -16.46 -8.76
N GLN A 486 8.18 -17.24 -8.21
CA GLN A 486 8.33 -18.69 -8.06
C GLN A 486 8.15 -19.46 -9.38
N HIS A 487 7.36 -18.92 -10.32
CA HIS A 487 6.97 -19.63 -11.53
C HIS A 487 8.21 -20.04 -12.34
N GLY A 488 8.31 -21.29 -12.78
CA GLY A 488 9.40 -21.73 -13.68
C GLY A 488 10.74 -22.02 -12.99
N ASN A 489 10.76 -22.29 -11.67
CA ASN A 489 11.99 -22.53 -10.90
C ASN A 489 13.03 -21.42 -11.10
N LYS A 490 12.54 -20.18 -11.15
CA LYS A 490 13.35 -19.03 -11.54
C LYS A 490 14.35 -18.65 -10.47
N VAL A 491 13.93 -18.64 -9.20
CA VAL A 491 14.72 -18.17 -8.05
C VAL A 491 15.03 -19.32 -7.09
N SER A 492 16.05 -19.15 -6.25
CA SER A 492 16.38 -20.16 -5.22
C SER A 492 15.31 -20.23 -4.13
N LYS A 493 15.30 -21.32 -3.36
CA LYS A 493 14.40 -21.49 -2.20
C LYS A 493 14.70 -20.52 -1.04
N ASP A 494 15.81 -19.78 -1.12
CA ASP A 494 16.10 -18.70 -0.19
C ASP A 494 15.25 -17.47 -0.48
N THR A 495 14.65 -17.29 -1.67
CA THR A 495 13.74 -16.15 -1.89
C THR A 495 12.48 -16.27 -1.01
N ILE A 496 12.04 -15.18 -0.39
CA ILE A 496 10.74 -15.12 0.32
C ILE A 496 9.66 -14.72 -0.68
N ILE A 497 8.53 -15.42 -0.67
CA ILE A 497 7.43 -15.20 -1.61
C ILE A 497 6.27 -14.46 -0.93
N TYR A 498 5.81 -13.36 -1.52
CA TYR A 498 4.61 -12.65 -1.11
C TYR A 498 3.44 -13.14 -1.97
N SER A 499 2.55 -13.92 -1.37
CA SER A 499 1.43 -14.52 -2.10
C SER A 499 0.20 -13.63 -1.99
N TRP A 500 -0.20 -13.09 -3.14
CA TRP A 500 -1.30 -12.13 -3.25
C TRP A 500 -2.53 -12.65 -4.00
N LEU A 501 -2.35 -13.64 -4.88
CA LEU A 501 -3.44 -14.21 -5.67
C LEU A 501 -4.41 -15.02 -4.81
N SER A 502 -3.90 -15.88 -3.93
CA SER A 502 -4.72 -16.70 -3.03
C SER A 502 -3.89 -17.41 -1.96
N GLU A 503 -4.53 -17.86 -0.88
CA GLU A 503 -3.86 -18.72 0.11
C GLU A 503 -3.48 -20.11 -0.45
N GLU A 504 -4.20 -20.61 -1.46
CA GLU A 504 -3.84 -21.87 -2.13
C GLU A 504 -2.47 -21.75 -2.81
N ALA A 505 -2.23 -20.64 -3.50
CA ALA A 505 -0.95 -20.38 -4.13
C ALA A 505 0.18 -20.18 -3.09
N ALA A 506 -0.13 -19.56 -1.94
CA ALA A 506 0.80 -19.49 -0.80
C ALA A 506 1.21 -20.88 -0.30
N LEU A 507 0.24 -21.79 -0.11
CA LEU A 507 0.48 -23.17 0.33
C LEU A 507 1.28 -23.96 -0.71
N ASN A 508 1.01 -23.75 -2.00
CA ASN A 508 1.79 -24.34 -3.07
C ASN A 508 3.26 -23.88 -3.01
N CYS A 509 3.54 -22.59 -2.79
CA CYS A 509 4.90 -22.08 -2.61
C CYS A 509 5.57 -22.67 -1.36
N ALA A 510 4.87 -22.69 -0.23
CA ALA A 510 5.38 -23.22 1.03
C ALA A 510 5.72 -24.73 0.93
N SER A 511 4.87 -25.52 0.26
CA SER A 511 5.12 -26.96 0.03
C SER A 511 6.34 -27.23 -0.86
N GLN A 512 6.69 -26.27 -1.73
CA GLN A 512 7.91 -26.30 -2.53
C GLN A 512 9.15 -25.81 -1.78
N GLY A 513 9.02 -25.47 -0.49
CA GLY A 513 10.13 -25.13 0.41
C GLY A 513 10.45 -23.65 0.57
N PHE A 514 9.66 -22.75 -0.03
CA PHE A 514 9.81 -21.31 0.16
C PHE A 514 9.26 -20.87 1.52
N ASP A 515 9.84 -19.80 2.09
CA ASP A 515 9.16 -19.05 3.14
C ASP A 515 8.18 -18.06 2.49
N VAL A 516 7.01 -17.88 3.09
CA VAL A 516 5.88 -17.17 2.47
C VAL A 516 5.28 -16.14 3.42
N ILE A 517 4.91 -15.00 2.86
CA ILE A 517 4.08 -13.97 3.51
C ILE A 517 2.72 -13.95 2.81
N LEU A 518 1.66 -14.02 3.62
CA LEU A 518 0.28 -14.00 3.13
C LEU A 518 -0.17 -12.56 2.91
N GLN A 519 -0.55 -12.22 1.69
CA GLN A 519 -1.14 -10.93 1.34
C GLN A 519 -2.32 -11.10 0.35
N PRO A 520 -3.27 -12.01 0.58
CA PRO A 520 -4.34 -12.29 -0.38
C PRO A 520 -5.19 -11.03 -0.64
N ALA A 521 -5.32 -10.65 -1.91
CA ALA A 521 -5.99 -9.42 -2.31
C ALA A 521 -7.46 -9.37 -1.89
N GLN A 522 -8.10 -10.53 -1.72
CA GLN A 522 -9.50 -10.65 -1.34
C GLN A 522 -9.79 -10.20 0.09
N TYR A 523 -8.75 -10.05 0.93
CA TYR A 523 -8.91 -9.73 2.36
C TYR A 523 -8.01 -8.59 2.85
N THR A 524 -6.84 -8.41 2.23
CA THR A 524 -5.74 -7.61 2.81
C THR A 524 -5.43 -6.32 2.07
N TYR A 525 -6.11 -6.05 0.95
CA TYR A 525 -5.90 -4.87 0.12
C TYR A 525 -6.81 -3.73 0.61
N LEU A 526 -6.19 -2.68 1.14
CA LEU A 526 -6.86 -1.54 1.76
C LEU A 526 -7.31 -0.50 0.73
N ASP A 527 -6.91 -0.61 -0.54
CA ASP A 527 -7.42 0.15 -1.68
C ASP A 527 -8.81 -0.32 -2.15
N MET A 528 -9.23 -1.52 -1.74
CA MET A 528 -10.55 -2.05 -2.05
C MET A 528 -11.67 -1.24 -1.37
N THR A 529 -12.82 -1.14 -2.01
CA THR A 529 -14.01 -0.50 -1.44
C THR A 529 -14.44 -1.14 -0.12
N GLN A 530 -14.99 -0.34 0.79
CA GLN A 530 -15.35 -0.74 2.16
C GLN A 530 -16.84 -1.07 2.35
N ASP A 531 -17.66 -0.78 1.35
CA ASP A 531 -19.07 -1.11 1.30
C ASP A 531 -19.51 -1.14 -0.17
N TYR A 532 -20.69 -1.69 -0.41
CA TYR A 532 -21.26 -1.87 -1.73
C TYR A 532 -21.97 -0.59 -2.26
N SER A 533 -22.01 0.49 -1.49
CA SER A 533 -22.52 1.77 -2.01
C SER A 533 -21.65 2.27 -3.17
N PRO A 534 -22.24 2.73 -4.29
CA PRO A 534 -21.46 3.26 -5.41
C PRO A 534 -20.64 4.52 -5.04
N ASP A 535 -20.98 5.18 -3.93
CA ASP A 535 -20.26 6.33 -3.38
C ASP A 535 -18.95 5.96 -2.65
N GLU A 536 -18.75 4.69 -2.31
CA GLU A 536 -17.53 4.28 -1.61
C GLU A 536 -16.32 4.47 -2.52
N PRO A 537 -15.28 5.17 -2.03
CA PRO A 537 -14.02 5.24 -2.76
C PRO A 537 -13.30 3.89 -2.68
N GLY A 538 -12.55 3.59 -3.73
CA GLY A 538 -11.75 2.38 -3.83
C GLY A 538 -11.88 1.73 -5.20
N VAL A 539 -11.23 0.58 -5.31
CA VAL A 539 -11.35 -0.37 -6.43
C VAL A 539 -12.03 -1.65 -5.94
N ASP A 540 -12.38 -2.56 -6.86
CA ASP A 540 -13.14 -3.77 -6.52
C ASP A 540 -12.71 -5.02 -7.32
N TRP A 541 -11.53 -4.97 -7.96
CA TRP A 541 -11.10 -6.03 -8.87
C TRP A 541 -10.95 -7.40 -8.18
N ALA A 542 -10.54 -7.40 -6.90
CA ALA A 542 -10.43 -8.62 -6.10
C ALA A 542 -11.75 -8.93 -5.37
N SER A 543 -12.26 -7.94 -4.64
CA SER A 543 -13.53 -7.97 -3.91
C SER A 543 -13.84 -6.58 -3.36
N THR A 544 -15.08 -6.35 -2.94
CA THR A 544 -15.38 -5.36 -1.90
C THR A 544 -14.97 -5.95 -0.54
N ILE A 545 -14.27 -5.18 0.29
CA ILE A 545 -13.77 -5.63 1.60
C ILE A 545 -14.35 -4.75 2.70
N PRO A 546 -15.59 -5.03 3.16
CA PRO A 546 -16.11 -4.46 4.38
C PRO A 546 -15.26 -4.84 5.59
N LEU A 547 -15.41 -4.06 6.67
CA LEU A 547 -14.70 -4.30 7.93
C LEU A 547 -14.89 -5.72 8.47
N GLU A 548 -16.10 -6.27 8.33
CA GLU A 548 -16.43 -7.63 8.74
C GLU A 548 -15.65 -8.68 7.95
N SER A 549 -15.49 -8.51 6.63
CA SER A 549 -14.71 -9.41 5.79
C SER A 549 -13.22 -9.36 6.13
N ALA A 550 -12.68 -8.16 6.37
CA ALA A 550 -11.33 -7.98 6.86
C ALA A 550 -11.12 -8.68 8.21
N TYR A 551 -12.07 -8.54 9.15
CA TYR A 551 -11.97 -9.18 10.45
C TYR A 551 -12.13 -10.69 10.40
N HIS A 552 -12.98 -11.24 9.55
CA HIS A 552 -13.18 -12.69 9.44
C HIS A 552 -12.08 -13.41 8.65
N TYR A 553 -11.11 -12.67 8.10
CA TYR A 553 -9.93 -13.28 7.53
C TYR A 553 -9.18 -14.09 8.60
N GLU A 554 -9.17 -15.41 8.43
CA GLU A 554 -8.47 -16.35 9.28
C GLU A 554 -7.45 -17.10 8.42
N PRO A 555 -6.17 -16.73 8.52
CA PRO A 555 -5.14 -17.31 7.67
C PRO A 555 -4.99 -18.81 7.94
N LEU A 556 -4.93 -19.59 6.86
CA LEU A 556 -4.74 -21.04 6.88
C LEU A 556 -5.86 -21.74 7.65
N LYS A 557 -7.11 -21.25 7.56
CA LYS A 557 -8.27 -21.76 8.32
C LYS A 557 -8.41 -23.29 8.26
N GLU A 558 -8.18 -23.86 7.08
CA GLU A 558 -8.34 -25.30 6.79
C GLU A 558 -7.09 -26.14 7.10
N ILE A 559 -5.99 -25.52 7.52
CA ILE A 559 -4.73 -26.20 7.83
C ILE A 559 -4.64 -26.43 9.35
N PRO A 560 -4.37 -27.66 9.84
CA PRO A 560 -4.18 -27.89 11.27
C PRO A 560 -3.01 -27.09 11.86
N ASP A 561 -3.10 -26.67 13.12
CA ASP A 561 -2.03 -25.93 13.81
C ASP A 561 -0.73 -26.74 13.95
N SER A 562 -0.84 -28.07 13.96
CA SER A 562 0.29 -29.00 14.02
C SER A 562 1.00 -29.20 12.69
N ASP A 563 0.47 -28.69 11.58
CA ASP A 563 1.04 -28.91 10.26
C ASP A 563 2.39 -28.18 10.10
N PRO A 564 3.47 -28.88 9.70
CA PRO A 564 4.78 -28.26 9.52
C PRO A 564 4.81 -27.16 8.47
N ILE A 565 3.87 -27.11 7.51
CA ILE A 565 3.79 -26.06 6.49
C ILE A 565 3.65 -24.68 7.12
N ARG A 566 2.99 -24.58 8.29
CA ARG A 566 2.83 -23.33 9.04
C ARG A 566 4.17 -22.69 9.42
N LYS A 567 5.26 -23.48 9.56
CA LYS A 567 6.60 -22.94 9.85
C LYS A 567 7.19 -22.12 8.70
N ARG A 568 6.74 -22.37 7.47
CA ARG A 568 7.10 -21.60 6.26
C ARG A 568 6.32 -20.31 6.13
N ILE A 569 5.19 -20.19 6.82
CA ILE A 569 4.38 -18.98 6.80
C ILE A 569 4.95 -18.02 7.85
N LEU A 570 5.63 -16.98 7.38
CA LEU A 570 6.27 -16.00 8.25
C LEU A 570 5.23 -15.10 8.93
N GLY A 571 4.16 -14.79 8.21
CA GLY A 571 3.03 -14.02 8.71
C GLY A 571 2.21 -13.37 7.60
N ILE A 572 1.64 -12.21 7.90
CA ILE A 572 0.62 -11.55 7.07
C ILE A 572 1.06 -10.12 6.75
N GLN A 573 0.70 -9.66 5.55
CA GLN A 573 0.78 -8.26 5.16
C GLN A 573 -0.60 -7.74 4.73
N CYS A 574 -0.86 -6.46 5.00
CA CYS A 574 -1.88 -5.68 4.28
C CYS A 574 -1.21 -4.64 3.38
N ALA A 575 -1.88 -4.23 2.31
CA ALA A 575 -1.29 -3.31 1.32
C ALA A 575 -2.23 -2.16 1.00
N LEU A 576 -1.67 -0.98 0.76
CA LEU A 576 -2.39 0.17 0.24
C LEU A 576 -1.78 0.60 -1.10
N TRP A 577 -2.38 0.13 -2.19
CA TRP A 577 -2.10 0.64 -3.53
C TRP A 577 -2.73 2.02 -3.74
N CYS A 578 -2.05 2.90 -4.47
CA CYS A 578 -2.33 4.33 -4.42
C CYS A 578 -2.69 4.95 -5.77
N GLU A 579 -3.28 4.19 -6.70
CA GLU A 579 -3.81 4.72 -7.97
C GLU A 579 -4.77 5.88 -7.72
N ILE A 580 -5.70 5.74 -6.76
CA ILE A 580 -6.73 6.77 -6.47
C ILE A 580 -6.64 7.35 -5.04
N ILE A 581 -5.47 7.22 -4.41
CA ILE A 581 -5.22 7.68 -3.02
C ILE A 581 -4.19 8.81 -3.06
N THR A 582 -4.69 10.04 -3.20
CA THR A 582 -3.83 11.19 -3.52
C THR A 582 -3.51 12.08 -2.32
N ASN A 583 -4.21 11.93 -1.19
CA ASN A 583 -4.11 12.83 -0.03
C ASN A 583 -4.30 12.09 1.31
N GLN A 584 -4.01 12.80 2.41
CA GLN A 584 -4.04 12.24 3.76
C GLN A 584 -5.43 11.73 4.16
N GLN A 585 -6.47 12.51 3.89
CA GLN A 585 -7.85 12.15 4.27
C GLN A 585 -8.30 10.87 3.57
N ARG A 586 -8.01 10.73 2.27
CA ARG A 586 -8.30 9.50 1.54
C ARG A 586 -7.50 8.32 2.07
N MET A 587 -6.22 8.50 2.39
CA MET A 587 -5.39 7.45 2.98
C MET A 587 -5.97 6.97 4.32
N ASP A 588 -6.27 7.90 5.23
CA ASP A 588 -6.85 7.57 6.54
C ASP A 588 -8.18 6.82 6.39
N TYR A 589 -9.05 7.29 5.48
CA TYR A 589 -10.34 6.65 5.21
C TYR A 589 -10.18 5.21 4.72
N MET A 590 -9.23 4.96 3.82
CA MET A 590 -9.03 3.62 3.22
C MET A 590 -8.32 2.65 4.17
N VAL A 591 -7.39 3.14 4.99
CA VAL A 591 -6.63 2.36 5.96
C VAL A 591 -7.47 2.02 7.19
N PHE A 592 -8.21 2.98 7.74
CA PHE A 592 -8.93 2.82 9.00
C PHE A 592 -10.45 2.70 8.79
N PRO A 593 -11.11 1.74 9.45
CA PRO A 593 -10.60 0.91 10.56
C PRO A 593 -10.07 -0.48 10.15
N ARG A 594 -9.99 -0.84 8.87
CA ARG A 594 -9.61 -2.22 8.47
C ARG A 594 -8.20 -2.61 8.91
N LEU A 595 -7.27 -1.67 9.02
CA LEU A 595 -5.94 -1.90 9.59
C LEU A 595 -5.99 -2.52 11.00
N THR A 596 -6.97 -2.14 11.82
CA THR A 596 -7.10 -2.66 13.19
C THR A 596 -7.59 -4.10 13.22
N ALA A 597 -8.43 -4.51 12.25
CA ALA A 597 -8.80 -5.90 12.04
C ALA A 597 -7.61 -6.74 11.54
N MET A 598 -6.80 -6.19 10.63
CA MET A 598 -5.57 -6.84 10.15
C MET A 598 -4.54 -7.03 11.26
N ALA A 599 -4.38 -6.03 12.13
CA ALA A 599 -3.53 -6.12 13.31
C ALA A 599 -3.94 -7.28 14.23
N GLU A 600 -5.24 -7.45 14.44
CA GLU A 600 -5.78 -8.53 15.26
C GLU A 600 -5.58 -9.91 14.62
N ALA A 601 -5.74 -10.04 13.31
CA ALA A 601 -5.42 -11.27 12.59
C ALA A 601 -3.93 -11.64 12.67
N CYS A 602 -3.05 -10.63 12.70
CA CYS A 602 -1.60 -10.78 12.81
C CYS A 602 -1.13 -11.15 14.23
N TRP A 603 -1.84 -10.71 15.26
CA TRP A 603 -1.38 -10.74 16.65
C TRP A 603 -2.13 -11.75 17.52
N THR A 604 -3.45 -11.72 17.49
CA THR A 604 -4.30 -12.40 18.46
C THR A 604 -4.56 -13.84 18.03
N ASP A 605 -4.48 -14.77 18.99
CA ASP A 605 -4.79 -16.17 18.77
C ASP A 605 -6.22 -16.33 18.25
N LYS A 606 -6.41 -17.24 17.29
CA LYS A 606 -7.73 -17.52 16.68
C LYS A 606 -8.82 -17.75 17.71
N SER A 607 -8.50 -18.42 18.83
CA SER A 607 -9.47 -18.73 19.90
C SER A 607 -9.92 -17.52 20.71
N GLN A 608 -9.22 -16.39 20.64
CA GLN A 608 -9.53 -15.15 21.36
C GLN A 608 -10.24 -14.10 20.48
N ARG A 609 -10.30 -14.33 19.16
CA ARG A 609 -10.96 -13.46 18.19
C ARG A 609 -12.46 -13.72 18.16
N ASP A 610 -13.23 -12.71 18.53
CA ASP A 610 -14.69 -12.67 18.38
C ASP A 610 -15.13 -11.35 17.74
N TRP A 611 -16.07 -11.39 16.80
CA TRP A 611 -16.47 -10.21 16.01
C TRP A 611 -17.20 -9.16 16.86
N THR A 612 -18.07 -9.60 17.77
CA THR A 612 -18.85 -8.69 18.62
C THR A 612 -17.93 -7.99 19.62
N ASP A 613 -17.00 -8.74 20.21
CA ASP A 613 -15.93 -8.23 21.08
C ASP A 613 -14.97 -7.28 20.36
N TYR A 614 -14.61 -7.57 19.11
CA TYR A 614 -13.80 -6.65 18.31
C TYR A 614 -14.53 -5.33 18.06
N LEU A 615 -15.81 -5.39 17.70
CA LEU A 615 -16.60 -4.19 17.47
C LEU A 615 -16.75 -3.34 18.74
N SER A 616 -16.96 -3.95 19.92
CA SER A 616 -17.07 -3.19 21.18
C SER A 616 -15.76 -2.48 21.53
N ARG A 617 -14.61 -3.15 21.30
CA ARG A 617 -13.28 -2.55 21.47
C ARG A 617 -13.00 -1.48 20.45
N LEU A 618 -13.31 -1.70 19.18
CA LEU A 618 -13.18 -0.71 18.12
C LEU A 618 -13.98 0.55 18.45
N LYS A 619 -15.24 0.39 18.91
CA LYS A 619 -16.08 1.52 19.30
C LYS A 619 -15.46 2.34 20.44
N GLY A 620 -14.86 1.68 21.43
CA GLY A 620 -14.12 2.35 22.50
C GLY A 620 -12.78 2.94 22.07
N HIS A 621 -12.21 2.46 20.96
CA HIS A 621 -10.93 2.90 20.41
C HIS A 621 -11.07 4.13 19.49
N LEU A 622 -12.22 4.34 18.87
CA LEU A 622 -12.48 5.48 17.97
C LEU A 622 -12.07 6.85 18.56
N PRO A 623 -12.35 7.17 19.84
CA PRO A 623 -11.91 8.44 20.44
C PRO A 623 -10.38 8.64 20.45
N LEU A 624 -9.59 7.56 20.46
CA LEU A 624 -8.13 7.65 20.35
C LEU A 624 -7.72 7.96 18.90
N LEU A 625 -8.42 7.42 17.90
CA LEU A 625 -8.23 7.80 16.50
C LEU A 625 -8.61 9.27 16.26
N ASP A 626 -9.70 9.74 16.87
CA ASP A 626 -10.10 11.16 16.82
C ASP A 626 -9.01 12.06 17.43
N ARG A 627 -8.45 11.67 18.58
CA ARG A 627 -7.33 12.37 19.25
C ARG A 627 -6.07 12.40 18.38
N GLN A 628 -5.85 11.35 17.60
CA GLN A 628 -4.77 11.26 16.61
C GLN A 628 -5.08 12.01 15.30
N SER A 629 -6.25 12.65 15.21
CA SER A 629 -6.75 13.32 14.00
C SER A 629 -6.74 12.39 12.78
N VAL A 630 -7.21 11.15 12.96
CA VAL A 630 -7.34 10.16 11.89
C VAL A 630 -8.73 10.26 11.27
N GLU A 631 -8.79 10.54 9.98
CA GLU A 631 -10.04 10.65 9.21
C GLU A 631 -10.54 9.27 8.77
N TYR A 632 -10.81 8.38 9.73
CA TYR A 632 -11.21 6.99 9.47
C TYR A 632 -12.64 6.89 8.90
N ARG A 633 -12.94 5.81 8.17
CA ARG A 633 -14.32 5.51 7.75
C ARG A 633 -15.18 5.21 8.98
N GLN A 634 -16.14 6.09 9.27
CA GLN A 634 -17.03 5.97 10.44
C GLN A 634 -17.86 4.67 10.38
N PRO A 635 -17.63 3.70 11.30
CA PRO A 635 -18.33 2.40 11.25
C PRO A 635 -19.81 2.51 11.60
N TRP A 636 -20.15 3.38 12.56
CA TRP A 636 -21.52 3.68 12.96
C TRP A 636 -21.85 5.14 12.62
N LYS A 637 -22.43 5.38 11.45
CA LYS A 637 -22.92 6.72 11.07
C LYS A 637 -24.08 7.11 11.99
N ASN A 638 -24.02 8.30 12.60
CA ASN A 638 -25.19 8.90 13.22
C ASN A 638 -26.21 9.15 12.10
N LYS A 639 -27.38 8.52 12.19
CA LYS A 639 -28.49 8.72 11.24
C LYS A 639 -29.08 10.12 11.37
#